data_AF-S7UJL7-F1
#
_entry.id   AF-S7UJL7-F1
#
_cell.length_a   1.000
_cell.length_b   1.000
_cell.length_c   1.000
_cell.angle_alpha   90.00
_cell.angle_beta   90.00
_cell.angle_gamma   90.00
#
_symmetry.space_group_name_H-M   'P 1'
#
loop_
_entity.id
_entity.type
_entity.pdbx_description
1 polymer ?
#
loop_
_entity_poly.entity_id
_entity_poly.type
_entity_poly.pdbx_seq_one_letter_code
_entity_poly.pdbx_strand_id
1 'polypeptide(L)'
;MSISRETFDPTKNYKRIRYHQDRDLLDSELNEQQDIINLERRKIADILFKEGSIIMGLEVSAAANVLTLAPGVVYIDGHLEQVSGATLTYDPATTSGADYVYVELLKYNYGYTQDPALINPATGEPTAEREKWVLSLKATDTSGQTLPNNVTERRVIPIYKFDRESGDVTPTVQEKSNLYLRDLLGTLPGSRITVSSITEDQLSFAAAEGLNSLIQNLAERTFDQAGSYLVRGFDTFIGGVDDDSVEAITNAGRAYIQGFRHQRDLPTSTLVPKSIATKSVRGEQKTFDINKRRYPVNSTPLKETTQVEAIVEITRNVTRGSVGGGEDLLDPNPVVDILEVSQGATIFQEGVDWQQSGNHVDWLGSGNEPAIGTTYTVRWTYTKQMVKGTDYVDSGWFGQANHPAAGNYFYLVTAYNATGETAFNAAAVIARTTAAGEMNKLSWLPVSGATGYRVYRAATNGARTDYKRLMELGSEALSYVDDGVEEIGTASPPVTNTAGLTMSPVQLELGNLNVINFGRGSLGDQPVNGSNCSLDYDYYLGRRDIVYATTTEIKRLEGAPADFPKLPIVPENALGLCSIDCPPNSTDMEIRNFGLTRITMDQIHDIIQDVEDLKYNDAQYQMNNELQNRDAQTKKGIYSDDFSNTAQSDIYHAEWDARVNEIARFVAPDRIPHSTVLSVDQAGSSASFFGSLALLPGNETVLVEQNDWSEERNINPYAVFDKPPAMLQITPNLGRRGQTGIAVTGINFTPSKSGIVLRCDGQVMASNLISDEAGRVSASFTIPTNARNGNRIVEMADGVYSARASLQINDPLVITRIERIIENRIIRVPVVQVVWRTQTIFVPRDPLAQTFSFTQNQVISSIGLQFTARDPSIPVTVQIRGVTTGLPNGVVFAEKVLAPNEISLSGETRIRFDDPFYAEANTSYAVVLLTNSTNYKVRTATLGKMGRWGIITRQTYMEGVLLESSNAETWTPLNGSDLAMKIYGYNFQSEGMIRFQPITGVQFSDINLDEYSAIPQGTGLDWEYSTDGGVTWDAMVPAEEERLPNLATRVQIRVRLSSSLPNDTPAINFRDVNLVGYLNKTTGAYLTRENELTQGVESTKAYVQMQIPSGTTLQWFASNDGGLTWEAMTIQDTRPIDENWTEYTLVRTFTDNTGNKVRYKAEMTGTPLIYPRIHSLGATLS
;
A
#
# COMPACT_ATOMS: atom_id res chain seq x y z
N MET A 1 36.98 -2.46 -65.07
CA MET A 1 36.69 -1.55 -63.95
C MET A 1 35.50 -2.11 -63.20
N SER A 2 35.75 -2.94 -62.19
CA SER A 2 34.74 -3.40 -61.25
C SER A 2 34.42 -2.24 -60.32
N ILE A 3 33.32 -1.53 -60.58
CA ILE A 3 32.85 -0.48 -59.68
C ILE A 3 31.90 -1.17 -58.70
N SER A 4 32.35 -1.37 -57.46
CA SER A 4 31.42 -1.72 -56.37
C SER A 4 30.49 -0.52 -56.14
N ARG A 5 29.20 -0.78 -55.93
CA ARG A 5 28.19 0.27 -55.85
C ARG A 5 27.90 0.62 -54.40
N GLU A 6 28.16 1.87 -54.03
CA GLU A 6 27.74 2.47 -52.75
C GLU A 6 26.41 3.21 -52.96
N THR A 7 25.33 2.70 -52.37
CA THR A 7 23.97 3.26 -52.52
C THR A 7 23.44 3.95 -51.27
N PHE A 8 24.20 3.92 -50.17
CA PHE A 8 23.78 4.48 -48.91
C PHE A 8 23.64 6.01 -48.96
N ASP A 9 22.51 6.52 -48.46
CA ASP A 9 22.25 7.94 -48.30
C ASP A 9 21.84 8.23 -46.85
N PRO A 10 22.72 8.86 -46.04
CA PRO A 10 22.45 9.11 -44.63
C PRO A 10 21.26 10.07 -44.41
N THR A 11 20.88 10.87 -45.40
CA THR A 11 19.75 11.81 -45.29
C THR A 11 18.39 11.12 -45.33
N LYS A 12 18.33 9.90 -45.88
CA LYS A 12 17.08 9.11 -45.98
C LYS A 12 16.74 8.34 -44.70
N ASN A 13 17.65 8.29 -43.73
CA ASN A 13 17.46 7.68 -42.41
C ASN A 13 17.00 6.20 -42.43
N TYR A 14 17.48 5.41 -43.40
CA TYR A 14 17.26 3.96 -43.39
C TYR A 14 18.07 3.29 -42.27
N LYS A 15 17.45 2.33 -41.55
CA LYS A 15 18.02 1.66 -40.36
C LYS A 15 18.39 0.20 -40.56
N ARG A 16 17.90 -0.45 -41.62
CA ARG A 16 18.22 -1.84 -41.97
C ARG A 16 17.87 -2.13 -43.42
N ILE A 17 18.57 -3.11 -44.00
CA ILE A 17 18.21 -3.74 -45.28
C ILE A 17 17.54 -5.08 -44.98
N ARG A 18 16.46 -5.39 -45.71
CA ARG A 18 15.74 -6.66 -45.58
C ARG A 18 15.94 -7.47 -46.85
N TYR A 19 16.65 -8.58 -46.74
CA TYR A 19 16.86 -9.51 -47.85
C TYR A 19 15.59 -10.31 -48.14
N HIS A 20 15.32 -10.55 -49.41
CA HIS A 20 14.22 -11.40 -49.86
C HIS A 20 14.76 -12.78 -50.22
N GLN A 21 14.11 -13.84 -49.71
CA GLN A 21 14.58 -15.23 -49.84
C GLN A 21 14.70 -15.72 -51.29
N ASP A 22 13.95 -15.12 -52.22
CA ASP A 22 13.84 -15.57 -53.61
C ASP A 22 14.73 -14.77 -54.58
N ARG A 23 15.67 -13.96 -54.07
CA ARG A 23 16.55 -13.11 -54.89
C ARG A 23 18.02 -13.24 -54.49
N ASP A 24 18.88 -13.12 -55.50
CA ASP A 24 20.32 -13.06 -55.29
C ASP A 24 20.70 -11.75 -54.58
N LEU A 25 21.60 -11.87 -53.63
CA LEU A 25 22.13 -10.76 -52.85
C LEU A 25 23.14 -9.96 -53.71
N LEU A 26 22.97 -8.64 -53.77
CA LEU A 26 23.92 -7.77 -54.48
C LEU A 26 24.98 -7.22 -53.54
N ASP A 27 26.18 -6.93 -54.06
CA ASP A 27 27.29 -6.33 -53.30
C ASP A 27 26.90 -4.97 -52.71
N SER A 28 26.13 -4.16 -53.44
CA SER A 28 25.62 -2.87 -52.95
C SER A 28 24.76 -2.99 -51.70
N GLU A 29 24.00 -4.07 -51.54
CA GLU A 29 23.13 -4.28 -50.38
C GLU A 29 23.94 -4.66 -49.12
N LEU A 30 25.10 -5.30 -49.28
CA LEU A 30 26.00 -5.58 -48.16
C LEU A 30 26.79 -4.33 -47.75
N ASN A 31 27.26 -3.56 -48.73
CA ASN A 31 27.97 -2.31 -48.46
C ASN A 31 27.04 -1.30 -47.76
N GLU A 32 25.81 -1.12 -48.24
CA GLU A 32 24.84 -0.24 -47.59
C GLU A 32 24.46 -0.71 -46.17
N GLN A 33 24.42 -2.04 -45.93
CA GLN A 33 24.24 -2.57 -44.57
C GLN A 33 25.40 -2.19 -43.65
N GLN A 34 26.64 -2.29 -44.13
CA GLN A 34 27.84 -1.94 -43.38
C GLN A 34 27.87 -0.45 -43.03
N ASP A 35 27.51 0.42 -43.98
CA ASP A 35 27.48 1.88 -43.77
C ASP A 35 26.42 2.31 -42.76
N ILE A 36 25.23 1.69 -42.78
CA ILE A 36 24.18 1.94 -41.77
C ILE A 36 24.70 1.63 -40.36
N ILE A 37 25.38 0.50 -40.18
CA ILE A 37 25.92 0.09 -38.88
C ILE A 37 27.00 1.08 -38.42
N ASN A 38 27.90 1.48 -39.32
CA ASN A 38 28.97 2.41 -39.01
C ASN A 38 28.43 3.81 -38.64
N LEU A 39 27.39 4.29 -39.34
CA LEU A 39 26.76 5.58 -39.03
C LEU A 39 26.12 5.58 -37.64
N GLU A 40 25.41 4.50 -37.25
CA GLU A 40 24.78 4.42 -35.93
C GLU A 40 25.82 4.33 -34.81
N ARG A 41 26.92 3.60 -35.02
CA ARG A 41 28.06 3.58 -34.08
C ARG A 41 28.67 4.98 -33.92
N ARG A 42 28.88 5.68 -35.04
CA ARG A 42 29.42 7.04 -35.04
C ARG A 42 28.51 8.01 -34.28
N LYS A 43 27.19 7.95 -34.45
CA LYS A 43 26.25 8.83 -33.70
C LYS A 43 26.38 8.68 -32.19
N ILE A 44 26.56 7.45 -31.69
CA ILE A 44 26.75 7.20 -30.25
C ILE A 44 28.12 7.75 -29.82
N ALA A 45 29.17 7.50 -30.60
CA ALA A 45 30.50 7.97 -30.28
C ALA A 45 30.62 9.51 -30.30
N ASP A 46 29.94 10.20 -31.23
CA ASP A 46 29.92 11.66 -31.33
C ASP A 46 29.15 12.34 -30.18
N ILE A 47 28.21 11.62 -29.53
CA ILE A 47 27.58 12.10 -28.28
C ILE A 47 28.59 12.04 -27.12
N LEU A 48 29.45 11.03 -27.11
CA LEU A 48 30.36 10.77 -25.99
C LEU A 48 31.68 11.53 -26.09
N PHE A 49 32.28 11.63 -27.28
CA PHE A 49 33.60 12.21 -27.49
C PHE A 49 33.57 13.30 -28.55
N LYS A 50 34.34 14.36 -28.31
CA LYS A 50 34.55 15.43 -29.27
C LYS A 50 35.66 15.05 -30.24
N GLU A 51 35.48 15.31 -31.53
CA GLU A 51 36.48 15.01 -32.55
C GLU A 51 37.80 15.74 -32.26
N GLY A 52 38.92 15.02 -32.37
CA GLY A 52 40.26 15.50 -32.00
C GLY A 52 40.58 15.38 -30.52
N SER A 53 39.69 14.82 -29.71
CA SER A 53 40.00 14.49 -28.32
C SER A 53 41.07 13.41 -28.22
N ILE A 54 42.08 13.69 -27.40
CA ILE A 54 43.14 12.74 -27.06
C ILE A 54 42.61 11.87 -25.93
N ILE A 55 42.36 10.59 -26.19
CA ILE A 55 41.77 9.69 -25.19
C ILE A 55 42.84 9.17 -24.25
N MET A 56 43.95 8.67 -24.79
CA MET A 56 45.12 8.25 -24.00
C MET A 56 46.43 8.46 -24.77
N GLY A 57 47.55 8.58 -24.04
CA GLY A 57 48.89 8.73 -24.62
C GLY A 57 49.15 10.13 -25.20
N LEU A 58 49.98 10.20 -26.26
CA LEU A 58 50.36 11.46 -26.92
C LEU A 58 50.98 12.50 -25.96
N GLU A 59 51.78 12.03 -25.01
CA GLU A 59 52.60 12.89 -24.16
C GLU A 59 53.57 13.69 -25.04
N VAL A 60 53.63 15.00 -24.79
CA VAL A 60 54.42 15.94 -25.59
C VAL A 60 55.56 16.51 -24.76
N SER A 61 56.76 16.48 -25.34
CA SER A 61 57.93 17.19 -24.83
C SER A 61 58.35 18.27 -25.83
N ALA A 62 58.54 19.49 -25.35
CA ALA A 62 58.91 20.64 -26.16
C ALA A 62 60.33 21.10 -25.83
N ALA A 63 61.21 21.15 -26.84
CA ALA A 63 62.56 21.68 -26.69
C ALA A 63 63.00 22.41 -27.96
N ALA A 64 63.42 23.67 -27.84
CA ALA A 64 63.98 24.49 -28.94
C ALA A 64 63.19 24.44 -30.27
N ASN A 65 61.86 24.64 -30.20
CA ASN A 65 60.93 24.62 -31.36
C ASN A 65 60.76 23.25 -32.04
N VAL A 66 61.17 22.18 -31.35
CA VAL A 66 60.91 20.79 -31.72
C VAL A 66 59.97 20.17 -30.69
N LEU A 67 58.86 19.61 -31.17
CA LEU A 67 57.91 18.85 -30.35
C LEU A 67 58.13 17.36 -30.59
N THR A 68 58.39 16.58 -29.54
CA THR A 68 58.45 15.12 -29.61
C THR A 68 57.24 14.54 -28.92
N LEU A 69 56.38 13.86 -29.69
CA LEU A 69 55.14 13.24 -29.23
C LEU A 69 55.29 11.72 -29.16
N ALA A 70 54.85 11.13 -28.05
CA ALA A 70 54.71 9.68 -27.90
C ALA A 70 53.51 9.14 -28.71
N PRO A 71 53.45 7.84 -29.03
CA PRO A 71 52.25 7.22 -29.59
C PRO A 71 51.02 7.39 -28.67
N GLY A 72 49.82 7.39 -29.26
CA GLY A 72 48.59 7.48 -28.48
C GLY A 72 47.32 7.23 -29.29
N VAL A 73 46.17 7.45 -28.65
CA VAL A 73 44.84 7.20 -29.20
C VAL A 73 44.05 8.49 -29.29
N VAL A 74 43.51 8.77 -30.48
CA VAL A 74 42.71 9.96 -30.78
C VAL A 74 41.36 9.55 -31.33
N TYR A 75 40.32 10.27 -30.94
CA TYR A 75 39.01 10.13 -31.56
C TYR A 75 38.93 10.95 -32.86
N ILE A 76 38.76 10.27 -33.99
CA ILE A 76 38.70 10.88 -35.33
C ILE A 76 37.73 10.10 -36.22
N ASP A 77 36.90 10.82 -36.98
CA ASP A 77 35.93 10.26 -37.93
C ASP A 77 35.04 9.11 -37.37
N GLY A 78 34.58 9.25 -36.13
CA GLY A 78 33.71 8.26 -35.49
C GLY A 78 34.41 7.08 -34.81
N HIS A 79 35.75 7.02 -34.85
CA HIS A 79 36.54 5.89 -34.38
C HIS A 79 37.65 6.32 -33.41
N LEU A 80 38.05 5.38 -32.53
CA LEU A 80 39.21 5.53 -31.64
C LEU A 80 40.41 4.90 -32.34
N GLU A 81 41.30 5.73 -32.86
CA GLU A 81 42.40 5.30 -33.71
C GLU A 81 43.77 5.54 -33.07
N GLN A 82 44.70 4.62 -33.32
CA GLN A 82 46.08 4.75 -32.87
C GLN A 82 46.89 5.59 -33.84
N VAL A 83 47.59 6.59 -33.29
CA VAL A 83 48.57 7.39 -34.03
C VAL A 83 49.97 7.12 -33.50
N SER A 84 50.91 6.89 -34.41
CA SER A 84 52.31 6.71 -34.07
C SER A 84 52.93 8.03 -33.61
N GLY A 85 53.86 7.96 -32.66
CA GLY A 85 54.62 9.11 -32.20
C GLY A 85 55.46 9.74 -33.32
N ALA A 86 55.74 11.02 -33.20
CA ALA A 86 56.53 11.76 -34.19
C ALA A 86 57.30 12.91 -33.55
N THR A 87 58.42 13.28 -34.19
CA THR A 87 59.16 14.50 -33.87
C THR A 87 58.84 15.56 -34.92
N LEU A 88 58.21 16.65 -34.50
CA LEU A 88 57.76 17.75 -35.33
C LEU A 88 58.66 18.95 -35.12
N THR A 89 59.23 19.48 -36.20
CA THR A 89 60.11 20.65 -36.17
C THR A 89 59.39 21.85 -36.77
N TYR A 90 59.34 22.95 -36.02
CA TYR A 90 58.72 24.21 -36.44
C TYR A 90 59.81 25.24 -36.75
N ASP A 91 59.49 26.22 -37.60
CA ASP A 91 60.46 27.23 -38.04
C ASP A 91 61.08 27.98 -36.84
N PRO A 92 62.40 27.91 -36.61
CA PRO A 92 63.04 28.58 -35.49
C PRO A 92 63.03 30.11 -35.60
N ALA A 93 62.77 30.69 -36.79
CA ALA A 93 62.70 32.14 -36.98
C ALA A 93 61.40 32.78 -36.44
N THR A 94 60.36 31.98 -36.21
CA THR A 94 59.06 32.45 -35.69
C THR A 94 59.02 32.39 -34.17
N THR A 95 59.01 33.52 -33.47
CA THR A 95 59.13 33.59 -31.99
C THR A 95 57.85 34.01 -31.26
N SER A 96 56.74 34.21 -31.97
CA SER A 96 55.44 34.61 -31.39
C SER A 96 54.27 34.05 -32.20
N GLY A 97 53.16 33.73 -31.55
CA GLY A 97 51.96 33.17 -32.19
C GLY A 97 51.66 31.73 -31.75
N ALA A 98 50.59 31.13 -32.28
CA ALA A 98 50.18 29.78 -31.96
C ALA A 98 50.32 28.86 -33.18
N ASP A 99 51.14 27.83 -33.05
CA ASP A 99 51.22 26.72 -33.99
C ASP A 99 50.35 25.55 -33.50
N TYR A 100 50.08 24.59 -34.39
CA TYR A 100 49.27 23.42 -34.04
C TYR A 100 49.96 22.13 -34.44
N VAL A 101 49.69 21.08 -33.69
CA VAL A 101 49.96 19.70 -34.09
C VAL A 101 48.70 19.12 -34.67
N TYR A 102 48.79 18.62 -35.89
CA TYR A 102 47.68 18.02 -36.60
C TYR A 102 47.81 16.50 -36.65
N VAL A 103 46.69 15.79 -36.51
CA VAL A 103 46.57 14.39 -36.91
C VAL A 103 46.00 14.39 -38.33
N GLU A 104 46.75 13.79 -39.26
CA GLU A 104 46.32 13.50 -40.62
C GLU A 104 45.88 12.04 -40.70
N LEU A 105 44.63 11.81 -41.08
CA LEU A 105 44.07 10.53 -41.47
C LEU A 105 43.97 10.47 -42.99
N LEU A 106 44.60 9.45 -43.58
CA LEU A 106 44.46 9.10 -44.99
C LEU A 106 43.73 7.77 -45.12
N LYS A 107 42.65 7.76 -45.90
CA LYS A 107 41.93 6.54 -46.25
C LYS A 107 42.43 6.03 -47.60
N TYR A 108 42.99 4.83 -47.59
CA TYR A 108 43.45 4.15 -48.79
C TYR A 108 42.41 3.13 -49.23
N ASN A 109 42.14 3.08 -50.52
CA ASN A 109 41.38 1.98 -51.09
C ASN A 109 42.34 0.96 -51.74
N TYR A 110 42.45 -0.22 -51.15
CA TYR A 110 43.34 -1.29 -51.61
C TYR A 110 42.56 -2.29 -52.44
N GLY A 111 42.92 -2.38 -53.72
CA GLY A 111 42.44 -3.42 -54.61
C GLY A 111 43.41 -4.61 -54.68
N TYR A 112 43.09 -5.55 -55.55
CA TYR A 112 43.88 -6.77 -55.79
C TYR A 112 45.35 -6.55 -56.15
N THR A 113 45.71 -5.38 -56.69
CA THR A 113 47.09 -5.02 -57.03
C THR A 113 47.96 -4.71 -55.80
N GLN A 114 47.33 -4.34 -54.67
CA GLN A 114 48.02 -4.03 -53.41
C GLN A 114 47.88 -5.18 -52.40
N ASP A 115 46.75 -5.88 -52.42
CA ASP A 115 46.48 -7.03 -51.57
C ASP A 115 46.11 -8.26 -52.43
N PRO A 116 47.08 -9.14 -52.74
CA PRO A 116 46.86 -10.31 -53.59
C PRO A 116 45.82 -11.30 -53.04
N ALA A 117 45.45 -11.20 -51.76
CA ALA A 117 44.40 -12.05 -51.16
C ALA A 117 42.98 -11.69 -51.64
N LEU A 118 42.81 -10.54 -52.31
CA LEU A 118 41.54 -10.09 -52.89
C LEU A 118 41.29 -10.62 -54.31
N ILE A 119 42.08 -11.61 -54.74
CA ILE A 119 41.87 -12.34 -55.98
C ILE A 119 41.15 -13.64 -55.64
N ASN A 120 40.07 -13.95 -56.36
CA ASN A 120 39.42 -15.24 -56.23
C ASN A 120 40.41 -16.34 -56.64
N PRO A 121 40.80 -17.27 -55.75
CA PRO A 121 41.76 -18.31 -56.09
C PRO A 121 41.24 -19.28 -57.17
N ALA A 122 39.93 -19.36 -57.39
CA ALA A 122 39.32 -20.24 -58.39
C ALA A 122 39.16 -19.58 -59.77
N THR A 123 38.88 -18.27 -59.85
CA THR A 123 38.61 -17.58 -61.13
C THR A 123 39.71 -16.61 -61.56
N GLY A 124 40.62 -16.22 -60.65
CA GLY A 124 41.70 -15.26 -60.93
C GLY A 124 41.23 -13.80 -61.03
N GLU A 125 39.96 -13.53 -60.75
CA GLU A 125 39.36 -12.19 -60.85
C GLU A 125 39.42 -11.45 -59.50
N PRO A 126 39.52 -10.10 -59.51
CA PRO A 126 39.39 -9.28 -58.30
C PRO A 126 38.00 -9.42 -57.68
N THR A 127 37.91 -9.67 -56.37
CA THR A 127 36.62 -9.94 -55.70
C THR A 127 36.10 -8.82 -54.82
N ALA A 128 36.97 -8.00 -54.25
CA ALA A 128 36.60 -6.92 -53.33
C ALA A 128 37.72 -5.86 -53.26
N GLU A 129 37.41 -4.74 -52.63
CA GLU A 129 38.37 -3.71 -52.26
C GLU A 129 38.36 -3.55 -50.72
N ARG A 130 39.45 -3.06 -50.14
CA ARG A 130 39.59 -2.84 -48.69
C ARG A 130 39.94 -1.39 -48.40
N GLU A 131 39.17 -0.76 -47.52
CA GLU A 131 39.56 0.53 -46.97
C GLU A 131 40.57 0.36 -45.84
N LYS A 132 41.69 1.08 -45.90
CA LYS A 132 42.73 1.10 -44.87
C LYS A 132 43.01 2.52 -44.41
N TRP A 133 42.94 2.74 -43.11
CA TRP A 133 43.21 4.03 -42.49
C TRP A 133 44.66 4.10 -42.03
N VAL A 134 45.33 5.23 -42.32
CA VAL A 134 46.69 5.50 -41.85
C VAL A 134 46.72 6.88 -41.23
N LEU A 135 47.12 6.94 -39.96
CA LEU A 135 47.21 8.18 -39.20
C LEU A 135 48.67 8.59 -39.03
N SER A 136 48.95 9.88 -39.18
CA SER A 136 50.27 10.45 -38.89
C SER A 136 50.17 11.86 -38.31
N LEU A 137 51.15 12.24 -37.50
CA LEU A 137 51.24 13.59 -36.94
C LEU A 137 51.95 14.54 -37.93
N LYS A 138 51.41 15.75 -38.08
CA LYS A 138 51.94 16.79 -38.97
C LYS A 138 52.10 18.11 -38.22
N ALA A 139 53.16 18.84 -38.56
CA ALA A 139 53.43 20.18 -38.03
C ALA A 139 52.63 21.28 -38.74
N THR A 140 51.99 20.96 -39.88
CA THR A 140 51.24 21.89 -40.72
C THR A 140 49.93 21.25 -41.14
N ASP A 141 48.90 22.07 -41.39
CA ASP A 141 47.65 21.59 -41.96
C ASP A 141 47.87 21.12 -43.41
N THR A 142 47.58 19.85 -43.67
CA THR A 142 47.73 19.23 -44.99
C THR A 142 46.41 19.09 -45.74
N SER A 143 45.28 19.57 -45.20
CA SER A 143 43.93 19.41 -45.78
C SER A 143 43.83 19.86 -47.24
N GLY A 144 44.55 20.92 -47.62
CA GLY A 144 44.55 21.49 -48.98
C GLY A 144 45.55 20.90 -49.97
N GLN A 145 46.38 19.91 -49.58
CA GLN A 145 47.33 19.32 -50.54
C GLN A 145 46.66 18.24 -51.40
N THR A 146 47.16 18.04 -52.61
CA THR A 146 46.71 16.97 -53.50
C THR A 146 46.82 15.59 -52.83
N LEU A 147 45.77 14.78 -52.98
CA LEU A 147 45.73 13.43 -52.42
C LEU A 147 46.87 12.56 -53.00
N PRO A 148 47.58 11.79 -52.15
CA PRO A 148 48.55 10.79 -52.61
C PRO A 148 47.90 9.71 -53.47
N ASN A 149 48.69 9.00 -54.26
CA ASN A 149 48.18 7.94 -55.13
C ASN A 149 47.45 6.85 -54.31
N ASN A 150 46.26 6.42 -54.77
CA ASN A 150 45.38 5.44 -54.10
C ASN A 150 44.78 5.87 -52.75
N VAL A 151 44.78 7.17 -52.42
CA VAL A 151 44.04 7.73 -51.29
C VAL A 151 42.69 8.25 -51.77
N THR A 152 41.60 7.83 -51.12
CA THR A 152 40.23 8.26 -51.44
C THR A 152 39.83 9.52 -50.67
N GLU A 153 40.27 9.64 -49.43
CA GLU A 153 39.92 10.76 -48.55
C GLU A 153 41.09 11.14 -47.63
N ARG A 154 41.20 12.44 -47.34
CA ARG A 154 42.10 13.00 -46.32
C ARG A 154 41.28 13.79 -45.31
N ARG A 155 41.50 13.51 -44.03
CA ARG A 155 40.94 14.28 -42.91
C ARG A 155 42.08 14.77 -42.01
N VAL A 156 42.08 16.05 -41.66
CA VAL A 156 43.14 16.66 -40.85
C VAL A 156 42.49 17.41 -39.70
N ILE A 157 42.91 17.13 -38.47
CA ILE A 157 42.36 17.75 -37.27
C ILE A 157 43.48 18.23 -36.33
N PRO A 158 43.37 19.43 -35.73
CA PRO A 158 44.33 19.89 -34.74
C PRO A 158 44.10 19.23 -33.38
N ILE A 159 45.14 18.68 -32.76
CA ILE A 159 45.07 17.99 -31.46
C ILE A 159 45.79 18.72 -30.32
N TYR A 160 46.85 19.47 -30.63
CA TYR A 160 47.53 20.35 -29.69
C TYR A 160 47.71 21.74 -30.29
N LYS A 161 47.61 22.76 -29.45
CA LYS A 161 48.03 24.13 -29.68
C LYS A 161 49.35 24.36 -28.97
N PHE A 162 50.35 24.81 -29.71
CA PHE A 162 51.67 25.17 -29.22
C PHE A 162 51.81 26.69 -29.23
N ASP A 163 51.88 27.30 -28.05
CA ASP A 163 52.13 28.73 -27.92
C ASP A 163 53.63 29.01 -27.99
N ARG A 164 54.06 29.80 -28.97
CA ARG A 164 55.47 30.10 -29.26
C ARG A 164 56.09 31.07 -28.26
N GLU A 165 55.27 31.86 -27.56
CA GLU A 165 55.74 32.89 -26.63
C GLU A 165 55.94 32.32 -25.23
N SER A 166 54.98 31.50 -24.75
CA SER A 166 55.09 30.84 -23.44
C SER A 166 55.80 29.49 -23.50
N GLY A 167 55.84 28.84 -24.66
CA GLY A 167 56.35 27.47 -24.82
C GLY A 167 55.35 26.40 -24.39
N ASP A 168 54.14 26.78 -24.00
CA ASP A 168 53.12 25.85 -23.52
C ASP A 168 52.50 25.06 -24.68
N VAL A 169 52.32 23.76 -24.45
CA VAL A 169 51.56 22.88 -25.36
C VAL A 169 50.29 22.46 -24.66
N THR A 170 49.15 22.87 -25.21
CA THR A 170 47.82 22.60 -24.63
C THR A 170 46.97 21.80 -25.60
N PRO A 171 46.21 20.79 -25.15
CA PRO A 171 45.27 20.09 -26.03
C PRO A 171 44.28 21.06 -26.66
N THR A 172 44.04 20.95 -27.97
CA THR A 172 43.06 21.78 -28.67
C THR A 172 41.64 21.51 -28.17
N VAL A 173 41.39 20.26 -27.77
CA VAL A 173 40.15 19.82 -27.12
C VAL A 173 40.42 19.59 -25.64
N GLN A 174 40.05 20.55 -24.80
CA GLN A 174 40.19 20.44 -23.34
C GLN A 174 39.09 19.56 -22.74
N GLU A 175 37.84 19.78 -23.16
CA GLU A 175 36.71 18.95 -22.78
C GLU A 175 36.56 17.81 -23.79
N LYS A 176 36.99 16.61 -23.39
CA LYS A 176 37.02 15.43 -24.27
C LYS A 176 35.62 14.93 -24.61
N SER A 177 34.63 15.21 -23.76
CA SER A 177 33.24 14.74 -23.92
C SER A 177 32.30 15.86 -24.35
N ASN A 178 31.30 15.50 -25.16
CA ASN A 178 30.20 16.40 -25.55
C ASN A 178 29.02 16.36 -24.54
N LEU A 179 29.08 15.52 -23.49
CA LEU A 179 28.07 15.46 -22.44
C LEU A 179 28.33 16.51 -21.35
N TYR A 180 27.36 17.37 -21.10
CA TYR A 180 27.40 18.26 -19.93
C TYR A 180 26.78 17.58 -18.71
N LEU A 181 27.28 17.93 -17.52
CA LEU A 181 26.77 17.38 -16.26
C LEU A 181 25.26 17.63 -16.06
N ARG A 182 24.73 18.74 -16.63
CA ARG A 182 23.30 19.05 -16.60
C ARG A 182 22.43 18.10 -17.42
N ASP A 183 22.99 17.52 -18.49
CA ASP A 183 22.26 16.60 -19.38
C ASP A 183 22.19 15.18 -18.78
N LEU A 184 22.93 14.96 -17.69
CA LEU A 184 22.94 13.74 -16.88
C LEU A 184 22.07 13.86 -15.61
N LEU A 185 21.44 15.02 -15.38
CA LEU A 185 20.47 15.22 -14.29
C LEU A 185 19.23 14.33 -14.56
N GLY A 186 18.99 13.37 -13.67
CA GLY A 186 17.86 12.44 -13.76
C GLY A 186 18.16 11.10 -14.44
N THR A 187 19.33 10.93 -15.07
CA THR A 187 19.78 9.63 -15.60
C THR A 187 20.81 8.94 -14.70
N LEU A 188 21.59 9.71 -13.94
CA LEU A 188 22.44 9.17 -12.88
C LEU A 188 21.63 9.05 -11.58
N PRO A 189 21.53 7.85 -10.96
CA PRO A 189 20.90 7.69 -9.66
C PRO A 189 21.64 8.56 -8.65
N GLY A 190 20.92 9.57 -8.12
CA GLY A 190 21.46 10.63 -7.27
C GLY A 190 22.30 10.10 -6.13
N SER A 191 23.62 10.22 -6.28
CA SER A 191 24.57 10.06 -5.20
C SER A 191 25.78 10.98 -5.44
N ARG A 192 25.82 12.04 -4.62
CA ARG A 192 26.98 12.90 -4.30
C ARG A 192 27.65 13.68 -5.45
N ILE A 193 27.27 14.95 -5.58
CA ILE A 193 28.26 16.02 -5.83
C ILE A 193 28.87 16.36 -4.46
N THR A 194 30.15 16.07 -4.27
CA THR A 194 30.86 16.33 -3.02
C THR A 194 31.08 17.83 -2.79
N VAL A 195 30.63 18.26 -1.62
CA VAL A 195 30.65 19.60 -1.03
C VAL A 195 32.09 20.06 -0.73
N SER A 196 32.84 20.49 -1.75
CA SER A 196 34.19 21.04 -1.53
C SER A 196 34.43 22.43 -2.14
N SER A 197 33.40 23.12 -2.63
CA SER A 197 33.56 24.44 -3.26
C SER A 197 32.58 25.53 -2.78
N ILE A 198 31.96 25.36 -1.62
CA ILE A 198 30.98 26.33 -1.08
C ILE A 198 31.64 27.12 0.07
N THR A 199 31.80 28.44 -0.09
CA THR A 199 32.44 29.36 0.88
C THR A 199 31.53 29.67 2.08
N GLU A 200 32.12 30.18 3.18
CA GLU A 200 31.46 30.44 4.48
C GLU A 200 30.19 31.31 4.40
N ASP A 201 30.07 32.23 3.45
CA ASP A 201 28.86 33.04 3.27
C ASP A 201 27.64 32.20 2.80
N GLN A 202 27.89 31.12 2.06
CA GLN A 202 26.86 30.19 1.57
C GLN A 202 26.45 29.15 2.62
N LEU A 203 27.22 28.96 3.70
CA LEU A 203 26.83 28.14 4.86
C LEU A 203 25.70 28.81 5.66
N SER A 204 25.63 30.14 5.67
CA SER A 204 24.52 30.87 6.27
C SER A 204 23.22 30.75 5.45
N PHE A 205 23.35 30.63 4.13
CA PHE A 205 22.24 30.36 3.20
C PHE A 205 21.80 28.88 3.23
N ALA A 206 22.76 27.94 3.31
CA ALA A 206 22.49 26.51 3.43
C ALA A 206 21.89 26.10 4.79
N ALA A 207 22.11 26.87 5.86
CA ALA A 207 21.40 26.65 7.14
C ALA A 207 19.91 27.02 7.05
N ALA A 208 19.54 27.99 6.20
CA ALA A 208 18.16 28.41 5.98
C ALA A 208 17.46 27.57 4.89
N GLU A 209 18.13 27.27 3.77
CA GLU A 209 17.58 26.43 2.70
C GLU A 209 17.72 24.93 2.96
N GLY A 210 18.77 24.48 3.65
CA GLY A 210 18.97 23.05 3.97
C GLY A 210 17.95 22.52 4.98
N LEU A 211 17.48 23.35 5.92
CA LEU A 211 16.37 22.99 6.81
C LEU A 211 15.05 22.95 6.05
N ASN A 212 14.77 23.93 5.18
CA ASN A 212 13.58 23.90 4.33
C ASN A 212 13.60 22.72 3.37
N SER A 213 14.75 22.39 2.80
CA SER A 213 14.95 21.20 1.97
C SER A 213 14.78 19.91 2.77
N LEU A 214 15.29 19.82 3.99
CA LEU A 214 15.09 18.66 4.86
C LEU A 214 13.62 18.49 5.25
N ILE A 215 12.96 19.58 5.67
CA ILE A 215 11.53 19.57 5.99
C ILE A 215 10.70 19.20 4.77
N GLN A 216 11.05 19.72 3.59
CA GLN A 216 10.43 19.37 2.31
C GLN A 216 10.62 17.89 1.99
N ASN A 217 11.84 17.35 2.09
CA ASN A 217 12.11 15.92 1.86
C ASN A 217 11.38 15.01 2.88
N LEU A 218 11.29 15.44 4.14
CA LEU A 218 10.54 14.71 5.17
C LEU A 218 9.03 14.77 4.91
N ALA A 219 8.53 15.92 4.46
CA ALA A 219 7.14 16.11 4.08
C ALA A 219 6.80 15.24 2.86
N GLU A 220 7.63 15.28 1.80
CA GLU A 220 7.48 14.43 0.61
C GLU A 220 7.48 12.95 0.98
N ARG A 221 8.47 12.47 1.76
CA ARG A 221 8.48 11.09 2.24
C ARG A 221 7.25 10.71 3.05
N THR A 222 6.77 11.61 3.91
CA THR A 222 5.57 11.38 4.72
C THR A 222 4.31 11.31 3.84
N PHE A 223 4.23 12.18 2.83
CA PHE A 223 3.13 12.20 1.87
C PHE A 223 3.15 11.01 0.93
N ASP A 224 4.31 10.62 0.39
CA ASP A 224 4.48 9.43 -0.45
C ASP A 224 4.11 8.15 0.32
N GLN A 225 4.39 8.11 1.62
CA GLN A 225 4.08 6.94 2.45
C GLN A 225 2.60 6.86 2.85
N ALA A 226 1.95 7.99 3.18
CA ALA A 226 0.67 7.97 3.87
C ALA A 226 -0.36 9.01 3.38
N GLY A 227 -0.04 9.81 2.37
CA GLY A 227 -0.86 10.92 1.90
C GLY A 227 -1.05 12.02 2.97
N SER A 228 -2.12 12.80 2.82
CA SER A 228 -2.58 13.73 3.86
C SER A 228 -3.52 13.00 4.82
N TYR A 229 -3.28 13.12 6.13
CA TYR A 229 -4.05 12.40 7.14
C TYR A 229 -4.19 13.16 8.45
N LEU A 230 -5.25 12.82 9.18
CA LEU A 230 -5.55 13.28 10.52
C LEU A 230 -4.80 12.43 11.56
N VAL A 231 -4.23 13.07 12.58
CA VAL A 231 -3.64 12.37 13.74
C VAL A 231 -4.62 12.35 14.90
N ARG A 232 -5.20 13.50 15.25
CA ARG A 232 -6.20 13.64 16.32
C ARG A 232 -6.95 14.98 16.22
N GLY A 233 -8.20 15.00 16.67
CA GLY A 233 -9.02 16.23 16.76
C GLY A 233 -9.54 16.69 15.40
N PHE A 234 -9.74 18.01 15.23
CA PHE A 234 -10.39 18.61 14.06
C PHE A 234 -11.82 18.12 13.75
N ASP A 235 -12.48 17.47 14.72
CA ASP A 235 -13.92 17.22 14.62
C ASP A 235 -14.67 18.54 14.58
N THR A 236 -15.59 18.64 13.62
CA THR A 236 -16.46 19.81 13.46
C THR A 236 -17.85 19.49 13.97
N PHE A 237 -18.44 20.43 14.72
CA PHE A 237 -19.79 20.35 15.25
C PHE A 237 -20.49 21.72 15.14
N ILE A 238 -21.81 21.71 15.32
CA ILE A 238 -22.64 22.91 15.20
C ILE A 238 -22.54 23.73 16.49
N GLY A 239 -22.24 25.02 16.34
CA GLY A 239 -22.15 26.03 17.39
C GLY A 239 -23.40 26.91 17.45
N GLY A 240 -23.20 28.23 17.48
CA GLY A 240 -24.30 29.20 17.44
C GLY A 240 -25.14 29.13 16.16
N VAL A 241 -26.44 29.36 16.29
CA VAL A 241 -27.38 29.46 15.16
C VAL A 241 -27.97 30.86 15.14
N ASP A 242 -27.74 31.58 14.04
CA ASP A 242 -28.37 32.85 13.72
C ASP A 242 -29.47 32.64 12.65
N ASP A 243 -30.32 33.64 12.41
CA ASP A 243 -31.46 33.54 11.47
C ASP A 243 -31.03 33.25 10.01
N ASP A 244 -29.82 33.63 9.63
CA ASP A 244 -29.29 33.52 8.26
C ASP A 244 -28.09 32.58 8.11
N SER A 245 -27.48 32.15 9.23
CA SER A 245 -26.25 31.36 9.22
C SER A 245 -26.06 30.51 10.45
N VAL A 246 -25.32 29.43 10.28
CA VAL A 246 -24.94 28.48 11.35
C VAL A 246 -23.43 28.52 11.53
N GLU A 247 -22.99 28.54 12.78
CA GLU A 247 -21.59 28.47 13.14
C GLU A 247 -21.11 27.00 13.14
N ALA A 248 -20.13 26.67 12.31
CA ALA A 248 -19.44 25.37 12.36
C ALA A 248 -18.13 25.52 13.15
N ILE A 249 -18.04 24.89 14.31
CA ILE A 249 -16.87 24.94 15.19
C ILE A 249 -16.00 23.71 14.96
N THR A 250 -14.79 23.91 14.46
CA THR A 250 -13.78 22.87 14.31
C THR A 250 -12.85 22.87 15.51
N ASN A 251 -12.76 21.75 16.23
CA ASN A 251 -11.95 21.62 17.45
C ASN A 251 -10.44 21.73 17.20
N ALA A 252 -9.69 22.00 18.27
CA ALA A 252 -8.24 21.90 18.28
C ALA A 252 -7.79 20.49 17.85
N GLY A 253 -6.67 20.39 17.12
CA GLY A 253 -6.28 19.15 16.45
C GLY A 253 -4.92 19.20 15.80
N ARG A 254 -4.49 18.05 15.29
CA ARG A 254 -3.24 17.86 14.53
C ARG A 254 -3.50 16.98 13.31
N ALA A 255 -3.00 17.41 12.17
CA ALA A 255 -3.00 16.68 10.90
C ALA A 255 -1.66 16.85 10.19
N TYR A 256 -1.38 15.98 9.22
CA TYR A 256 -0.32 16.14 8.24
C TYR A 256 -0.95 16.36 6.87
N ILE A 257 -0.61 17.48 6.22
CA ILE A 257 -1.17 17.90 4.93
C ILE A 257 0.00 18.09 3.99
N GLN A 258 0.07 17.31 2.91
CA GLN A 258 1.27 17.21 2.06
C GLN A 258 2.55 16.89 2.85
N GLY A 259 2.40 16.12 3.94
CA GLY A 259 3.49 15.80 4.86
C GLY A 259 3.92 16.92 5.81
N PHE A 260 3.36 18.13 5.69
CA PHE A 260 3.57 19.21 6.65
C PHE A 260 2.62 19.10 7.83
N ARG A 261 3.15 19.30 9.04
CA ARG A 261 2.36 19.28 10.27
C ARG A 261 1.50 20.55 10.37
N HIS A 262 0.18 20.38 10.30
CA HIS A 262 -0.80 21.41 10.65
C HIS A 262 -1.35 21.14 12.05
N GLN A 263 -1.15 22.06 12.99
CA GLN A 263 -1.63 21.95 14.36
C GLN A 263 -2.33 23.24 14.79
N ARG A 264 -3.49 23.09 15.44
CA ARG A 264 -4.18 24.19 16.13
C ARG A 264 -4.43 23.80 17.58
N ASP A 265 -4.09 24.72 18.48
CA ASP A 265 -4.28 24.53 19.92
C ASP A 265 -5.62 25.07 20.42
N LEU A 266 -6.32 25.87 19.60
CA LEU A 266 -7.64 26.43 19.88
C LEU A 266 -8.63 26.11 18.76
N PRO A 267 -9.93 25.94 19.09
CA PRO A 267 -10.98 25.73 18.09
C PRO A 267 -11.11 26.92 17.15
N THR A 268 -11.56 26.67 15.92
CA THR A 268 -11.81 27.69 14.89
C THR A 268 -13.27 27.64 14.50
N SER A 269 -13.90 28.81 14.39
CA SER A 269 -15.29 28.96 13.98
C SER A 269 -15.37 29.38 12.51
N THR A 270 -16.28 28.75 11.77
CA THR A 270 -16.57 29.06 10.36
C THR A 270 -18.06 29.32 10.21
N LEU A 271 -18.43 30.50 9.71
CA LEU A 271 -19.84 30.85 9.48
C LEU A 271 -20.34 30.24 8.15
N VAL A 272 -21.46 29.52 8.21
CA VAL A 272 -22.10 28.87 7.06
C VAL A 272 -23.48 29.49 6.84
N PRO A 273 -23.70 30.26 5.76
CA PRO A 273 -25.00 30.86 5.47
C PRO A 273 -25.99 29.81 4.96
N LYS A 274 -27.29 30.00 5.19
CA LYS A 274 -28.34 29.14 4.63
C LYS A 274 -28.32 29.16 3.10
N SER A 275 -28.76 28.07 2.47
CA SER A 275 -28.83 27.99 1.00
C SER A 275 -30.09 28.68 0.48
N ILE A 276 -29.94 29.82 -0.21
CA ILE A 276 -31.04 30.63 -0.75
C ILE A 276 -31.14 30.60 -2.28
N ALA A 277 -30.36 29.75 -2.94
CA ALA A 277 -30.41 29.59 -4.39
C ALA A 277 -31.76 29.02 -4.83
N THR A 278 -32.23 29.38 -6.01
CA THR A 278 -33.58 29.04 -6.48
C THR A 278 -33.55 28.39 -7.85
N LYS A 279 -34.56 27.57 -8.13
CA LYS A 279 -34.83 27.00 -9.46
C LYS A 279 -36.31 27.12 -9.78
N SER A 280 -36.60 27.40 -11.05
CA SER A 280 -37.97 27.55 -11.55
C SER A 280 -38.52 26.24 -12.07
N VAL A 281 -39.79 25.97 -11.76
CA VAL A 281 -40.63 24.99 -12.43
C VAL A 281 -41.65 25.76 -13.28
N ARG A 282 -41.89 25.28 -14.49
CA ARG A 282 -42.85 25.86 -15.44
C ARG A 282 -43.85 24.77 -15.86
N GLY A 283 -45.13 25.09 -15.83
CA GLY A 283 -46.22 24.25 -16.34
C GLY A 283 -46.60 23.05 -15.46
N GLU A 284 -46.40 23.11 -14.14
CA GLU A 284 -46.85 22.01 -13.26
C GLU A 284 -48.39 21.96 -13.24
N GLN A 285 -48.96 20.84 -13.65
CA GLN A 285 -50.42 20.67 -13.75
C GLN A 285 -51.00 20.13 -12.44
N LYS A 286 -52.10 20.74 -11.96
CA LYS A 286 -52.93 20.23 -10.86
C LYS A 286 -54.40 20.24 -11.29
N THR A 287 -55.13 19.15 -11.05
CA THR A 287 -56.58 19.13 -11.28
C THR A 287 -57.30 19.74 -10.08
N PHE A 288 -58.10 20.77 -10.31
CA PHE A 288 -58.87 21.45 -9.28
C PHE A 288 -60.09 20.62 -8.87
N ASP A 289 -60.27 20.47 -7.56
CA ASP A 289 -61.42 19.89 -6.88
C ASP A 289 -62.00 20.96 -5.97
N ILE A 290 -63.28 21.29 -6.17
CA ILE A 290 -63.97 22.35 -5.41
C ILE A 290 -63.98 22.08 -3.89
N ASN A 291 -63.81 20.83 -3.47
CA ASN A 291 -63.75 20.45 -2.06
C ASN A 291 -62.32 20.58 -1.47
N LYS A 292 -61.33 20.95 -2.28
CA LYS A 292 -59.92 21.11 -1.89
C LYS A 292 -59.39 22.47 -2.31
N ARG A 293 -58.89 23.24 -1.35
CA ARG A 293 -58.33 24.58 -1.60
C ARG A 293 -56.80 24.61 -1.72
N ARG A 294 -56.13 23.63 -1.10
CA ARG A 294 -54.67 23.58 -0.94
C ARG A 294 -54.08 22.55 -1.88
N TYR A 295 -53.20 23.00 -2.76
CA TYR A 295 -52.53 22.16 -3.75
C TYR A 295 -51.02 22.18 -3.47
N PRO A 296 -50.43 21.08 -2.97
CA PRO A 296 -48.99 21.03 -2.75
C PRO A 296 -48.24 21.04 -4.07
N VAL A 297 -47.17 21.85 -4.13
CA VAL A 297 -46.24 21.84 -5.26
C VAL A 297 -45.32 20.61 -5.18
N ASN A 298 -44.87 20.09 -6.31
CA ASN A 298 -44.03 18.89 -6.35
C ASN A 298 -42.59 19.16 -5.88
N SER A 299 -42.08 20.37 -6.12
CA SER A 299 -40.72 20.78 -5.72
C SER A 299 -40.81 21.74 -4.54
N THR A 300 -40.09 21.42 -3.47
CA THR A 300 -40.14 22.15 -2.19
C THR A 300 -38.73 22.38 -1.68
N PRO A 301 -38.48 23.40 -0.84
CA PRO A 301 -39.39 24.42 -0.33
C PRO A 301 -39.74 25.52 -1.35
N LEU A 302 -41.02 25.91 -1.40
CA LEU A 302 -41.53 26.99 -2.25
C LEU A 302 -40.94 28.33 -1.80
N LYS A 303 -40.37 29.10 -2.74
CA LYS A 303 -40.01 30.50 -2.51
C LYS A 303 -41.19 31.41 -2.82
N GLU A 304 -41.68 31.32 -4.06
CA GLU A 304 -42.80 32.10 -4.54
C GLU A 304 -43.41 31.46 -5.79
N THR A 305 -44.71 31.61 -5.99
CA THR A 305 -45.32 31.36 -7.30
C THR A 305 -45.15 32.57 -8.22
N THR A 306 -44.82 32.32 -9.48
CA THR A 306 -44.67 33.35 -10.50
C THR A 306 -45.92 33.48 -11.37
N GLN A 307 -46.60 32.39 -11.70
CA GLN A 307 -47.82 32.39 -12.51
C GLN A 307 -48.71 31.21 -12.14
N VAL A 308 -50.02 31.46 -12.06
CA VAL A 308 -51.04 30.43 -11.88
C VAL A 308 -52.11 30.69 -12.94
N GLU A 309 -52.34 29.72 -13.81
CA GLU A 309 -53.38 29.78 -14.83
C GLU A 309 -54.42 28.71 -14.57
N ALA A 310 -55.68 29.07 -14.68
CA ALA A 310 -56.79 28.15 -14.45
C ALA A 310 -57.96 28.47 -15.36
N ILE A 311 -58.82 27.47 -15.59
CA ILE A 311 -60.07 27.66 -16.32
C ILE A 311 -61.11 28.15 -15.31
N VAL A 312 -61.71 29.32 -15.54
CA VAL A 312 -62.70 29.95 -14.66
C VAL A 312 -64.01 30.12 -15.42
N GLU A 313 -65.14 29.97 -14.73
CA GLU A 313 -66.47 30.25 -15.26
C GLU A 313 -66.88 31.70 -15.01
N ILE A 314 -67.44 32.35 -16.02
CA ILE A 314 -68.00 33.71 -15.91
C ILE A 314 -69.38 33.76 -16.56
N THR A 315 -70.26 34.58 -15.98
CA THR A 315 -71.54 34.95 -16.60
C THR A 315 -71.53 36.45 -16.87
N ARG A 316 -71.75 36.85 -18.12
CA ARG A 316 -71.76 38.27 -18.50
C ARG A 316 -72.82 38.54 -19.55
N ASN A 317 -73.33 39.76 -19.55
CA ASN A 317 -74.16 40.26 -20.63
C ASN A 317 -73.28 40.66 -21.82
N VAL A 318 -73.60 40.12 -22.99
CA VAL A 318 -73.00 40.41 -24.29
C VAL A 318 -74.03 41.18 -25.13
N THR A 319 -73.58 42.19 -25.86
CA THR A 319 -74.45 42.96 -26.77
C THR A 319 -74.47 42.30 -28.14
N ARG A 320 -75.66 42.07 -28.69
CA ARG A 320 -75.83 41.52 -30.05
C ARG A 320 -75.30 42.48 -31.10
N GLY A 321 -74.40 41.99 -31.95
CA GLY A 321 -73.80 42.69 -33.07
C GLY A 321 -74.81 43.24 -34.07
N SER A 322 -74.35 44.17 -34.92
CA SER A 322 -75.20 44.91 -35.86
C SER A 322 -75.65 44.13 -37.08
N VAL A 323 -75.26 42.86 -37.20
CA VAL A 323 -75.54 41.98 -38.34
C VAL A 323 -76.21 40.71 -37.83
N GLY A 324 -77.40 40.39 -38.36
CA GLY A 324 -78.09 39.12 -38.06
C GLY A 324 -77.29 37.92 -38.61
N GLY A 325 -77.19 36.85 -37.83
CA GLY A 325 -76.29 35.73 -38.13
C GLY A 325 -74.78 36.06 -38.06
N GLY A 326 -74.39 37.13 -37.35
CA GLY A 326 -72.97 37.47 -37.14
C GLY A 326 -72.40 36.99 -35.80
N GLU A 327 -71.07 37.03 -35.67
CA GLU A 327 -70.31 36.65 -34.47
C GLU A 327 -70.23 37.78 -33.42
N ASP A 328 -70.38 37.43 -32.14
CA ASP A 328 -70.21 38.35 -31.01
C ASP A 328 -69.04 37.91 -30.12
N LEU A 329 -68.06 38.81 -29.88
CA LEU A 329 -66.86 38.52 -29.10
C LEU A 329 -67.15 38.40 -27.60
N LEU A 330 -66.63 37.35 -26.98
CA LEU A 330 -66.62 37.17 -25.53
C LEU A 330 -65.34 37.77 -24.92
N ASP A 331 -65.56 38.57 -23.88
CA ASP A 331 -64.52 39.19 -23.05
C ASP A 331 -64.83 38.85 -21.58
N PRO A 332 -63.95 38.11 -20.86
CA PRO A 332 -62.56 37.77 -21.21
C PRO A 332 -62.35 36.55 -22.13
N ASN A 333 -61.15 36.47 -22.74
CA ASN A 333 -60.67 35.38 -23.62
C ASN A 333 -59.20 34.98 -23.27
N PRO A 334 -58.69 33.78 -23.63
CA PRO A 334 -59.26 32.79 -24.54
C PRO A 334 -60.39 31.96 -23.92
N VAL A 335 -61.50 31.85 -24.64
CA VAL A 335 -62.67 31.05 -24.28
C VAL A 335 -62.35 29.56 -24.45
N VAL A 336 -62.69 28.76 -23.45
CA VAL A 336 -62.54 27.30 -23.47
C VAL A 336 -63.84 26.66 -23.95
N ASP A 337 -64.96 26.94 -23.29
CA ASP A 337 -66.26 26.33 -23.60
C ASP A 337 -67.43 27.28 -23.23
N ILE A 338 -68.45 27.39 -24.08
CA ILE A 338 -69.66 28.18 -23.81
C ILE A 338 -70.73 27.26 -23.21
N LEU A 339 -71.08 27.50 -21.95
CA LEU A 339 -71.97 26.63 -21.18
C LEU A 339 -73.45 26.94 -21.42
N GLU A 340 -73.80 28.22 -21.61
CA GLU A 340 -75.18 28.65 -21.81
C GLU A 340 -75.26 30.04 -22.46
N VAL A 341 -76.19 30.21 -23.39
CA VAL A 341 -76.56 31.51 -23.96
C VAL A 341 -78.06 31.71 -23.73
N SER A 342 -78.45 32.81 -23.08
CA SER A 342 -79.86 33.06 -22.74
C SER A 342 -80.23 34.55 -22.81
N GLN A 343 -81.51 34.83 -23.06
CA GLN A 343 -82.06 36.18 -22.97
C GLN A 343 -83.39 36.12 -22.21
N GLY A 344 -83.40 36.64 -20.98
CA GLY A 344 -84.54 36.50 -20.08
C GLY A 344 -84.76 35.03 -19.71
N ALA A 345 -85.96 34.49 -19.98
CA ALA A 345 -86.28 33.08 -19.74
C ALA A 345 -85.95 32.17 -20.94
N THR A 346 -85.56 32.73 -22.09
CA THR A 346 -85.25 31.97 -23.30
C THR A 346 -83.80 31.50 -23.27
N ILE A 347 -83.56 30.20 -23.36
CA ILE A 347 -82.23 29.58 -23.50
C ILE A 347 -82.06 29.16 -24.97
N PHE A 348 -81.00 29.62 -25.62
CA PHE A 348 -80.70 29.33 -27.01
C PHE A 348 -79.89 28.04 -27.14
N GLN A 349 -80.23 27.21 -28.13
CA GLN A 349 -79.63 25.88 -28.30
C GLN A 349 -78.40 25.91 -29.21
N GLU A 350 -77.30 25.34 -28.72
CA GLU A 350 -76.08 25.15 -29.52
C GLU A 350 -76.33 24.20 -30.71
N GLY A 351 -75.78 24.52 -31.88
CA GLY A 351 -75.97 23.79 -33.14
C GLY A 351 -77.28 24.09 -33.87
N VAL A 352 -78.19 24.88 -33.27
CA VAL A 352 -79.46 25.32 -33.89
C VAL A 352 -79.54 26.83 -33.95
N ASP A 353 -79.39 27.49 -32.80
CA ASP A 353 -79.49 28.95 -32.66
C ASP A 353 -78.10 29.59 -32.79
N TRP A 354 -77.08 28.98 -32.16
CA TRP A 354 -75.70 29.47 -32.14
C TRP A 354 -74.69 28.31 -32.14
N GLN A 355 -73.41 28.59 -32.40
CA GLN A 355 -72.28 27.67 -32.19
C GLN A 355 -71.07 28.45 -31.64
N GLN A 356 -70.15 27.78 -30.93
CA GLN A 356 -68.91 28.43 -30.49
C GLN A 356 -67.91 28.56 -31.66
N SER A 357 -67.45 29.78 -31.93
CA SER A 357 -66.41 30.09 -32.92
C SER A 357 -65.21 30.76 -32.25
N GLY A 358 -64.28 29.95 -31.73
CA GLY A 358 -63.14 30.43 -30.95
C GLY A 358 -63.59 31.21 -29.71
N ASN A 359 -63.33 32.53 -29.70
CA ASN A 359 -63.73 33.45 -28.64
C ASN A 359 -65.10 34.10 -28.85
N HIS A 360 -65.88 33.66 -29.82
CA HIS A 360 -67.14 34.29 -30.21
C HIS A 360 -68.33 33.33 -30.07
N VAL A 361 -69.51 33.90 -29.81
CA VAL A 361 -70.79 33.26 -30.09
C VAL A 361 -71.13 33.53 -31.55
N ASP A 362 -71.11 32.50 -32.38
CA ASP A 362 -71.51 32.59 -33.80
C ASP A 362 -72.99 32.21 -33.93
N TRP A 363 -73.81 33.11 -34.48
CA TRP A 363 -75.25 32.90 -34.61
C TRP A 363 -75.58 32.35 -35.99
N LEU A 364 -76.26 31.20 -36.06
CA LEU A 364 -76.40 30.43 -37.30
C LEU A 364 -77.43 31.00 -38.29
N GLY A 365 -78.17 32.04 -37.91
CA GLY A 365 -79.15 32.74 -38.75
C GLY A 365 -80.42 31.94 -39.09
N SER A 366 -80.45 30.63 -38.86
CA SER A 366 -81.62 29.75 -39.06
C SER A 366 -82.44 29.47 -37.80
N GLY A 367 -81.88 29.75 -36.61
CA GLY A 367 -82.52 29.59 -35.31
C GLY A 367 -83.00 30.92 -34.72
N ASN A 368 -83.42 30.90 -33.45
CA ASN A 368 -83.79 32.11 -32.72
C ASN A 368 -82.52 32.89 -32.33
N GLU A 369 -82.47 34.18 -32.64
CA GLU A 369 -81.39 35.07 -32.16
C GLU A 369 -81.96 36.24 -31.36
N PRO A 370 -81.22 36.77 -30.36
CA PRO A 370 -81.53 38.03 -29.71
C PRO A 370 -81.67 39.15 -30.74
N ALA A 371 -82.58 40.09 -30.49
CA ALA A 371 -82.74 41.23 -31.39
C ALA A 371 -81.44 42.07 -31.44
N ILE A 372 -81.08 42.54 -32.65
CA ILE A 372 -79.90 43.37 -32.89
C ILE A 372 -79.86 44.57 -31.93
N GLY A 373 -78.71 44.80 -31.30
CA GLY A 373 -78.50 45.87 -30.31
C GLY A 373 -79.07 45.61 -28.91
N THR A 374 -79.72 44.46 -28.67
CA THR A 374 -80.12 44.04 -27.32
C THR A 374 -78.98 43.28 -26.63
N THR A 375 -79.03 43.22 -25.30
CA THR A 375 -78.09 42.41 -24.51
C THR A 375 -78.69 41.04 -24.21
N TYR A 376 -77.86 40.01 -24.28
CA TYR A 376 -78.17 38.64 -23.86
C TYR A 376 -77.07 38.17 -22.90
N THR A 377 -77.38 37.18 -22.06
CA THR A 377 -76.47 36.65 -21.06
C THR A 377 -75.74 35.43 -21.64
N VAL A 378 -74.42 35.38 -21.49
CA VAL A 378 -73.60 34.23 -21.83
C VAL A 378 -72.90 33.77 -20.57
N ARG A 379 -72.90 32.46 -20.35
CA ARG A 379 -72.14 31.79 -19.30
C ARG A 379 -71.13 30.88 -19.98
N TRP A 380 -69.84 31.14 -19.76
CA TRP A 380 -68.76 30.42 -20.44
C TRP A 380 -67.55 30.25 -19.52
N THR A 381 -66.65 29.34 -19.91
CA THR A 381 -65.37 29.13 -19.25
C THR A 381 -64.24 29.70 -20.10
N TYR A 382 -63.23 30.30 -19.46
CA TYR A 382 -62.07 30.89 -20.15
C TYR A 382 -60.79 30.64 -19.35
N THR A 383 -59.64 30.71 -20.01
CA THR A 383 -58.34 30.60 -19.31
C THR A 383 -57.99 31.94 -18.68
N LYS A 384 -57.89 31.97 -17.36
CA LYS A 384 -57.55 33.15 -16.56
C LYS A 384 -56.16 33.00 -15.96
N GLN A 385 -55.33 34.04 -16.07
CA GLN A 385 -54.19 34.19 -15.17
C GLN A 385 -54.71 34.67 -13.80
N MET A 386 -54.61 33.79 -12.82
CA MET A 386 -55.13 34.03 -11.47
C MET A 386 -54.32 35.13 -10.79
N VAL A 387 -55.00 35.95 -9.97
CA VAL A 387 -54.40 37.09 -9.27
C VAL A 387 -53.95 36.69 -7.87
N LYS A 388 -52.64 36.77 -7.61
CA LYS A 388 -52.06 36.50 -6.29
C LYS A 388 -52.56 37.51 -5.24
N GLY A 389 -52.97 37.04 -4.07
CA GLY A 389 -53.55 37.84 -2.99
C GLY A 389 -55.07 38.04 -3.08
N THR A 390 -55.69 37.69 -4.22
CA THR A 390 -57.15 37.79 -4.43
C THR A 390 -57.75 36.43 -4.76
N ASP A 391 -57.26 35.75 -5.79
CA ASP A 391 -57.75 34.43 -6.21
C ASP A 391 -57.02 33.29 -5.49
N TYR A 392 -55.71 33.46 -5.27
CA TYR A 392 -54.85 32.49 -4.59
C TYR A 392 -53.72 33.16 -3.80
N VAL A 393 -53.09 32.44 -2.86
CA VAL A 393 -51.87 32.84 -2.15
C VAL A 393 -50.84 31.71 -2.11
N ASP A 394 -49.59 32.07 -1.86
CA ASP A 394 -48.57 31.11 -1.43
C ASP A 394 -48.88 30.78 0.03
N SER A 395 -49.02 29.50 0.38
CA SER A 395 -49.29 29.06 1.76
C SER A 395 -50.67 29.49 2.32
N GLY A 396 -50.71 30.41 3.29
CA GLY A 396 -51.90 30.79 4.06
C GLY A 396 -52.37 32.22 3.80
N TRP A 397 -53.63 32.48 4.13
CA TRP A 397 -54.31 33.75 3.91
C TRP A 397 -54.21 34.74 5.08
N PHE A 398 -53.57 34.34 6.19
CA PHE A 398 -53.35 35.26 7.32
C PHE A 398 -52.54 36.48 6.87
N GLY A 399 -52.97 37.68 7.27
CA GLY A 399 -52.37 38.95 6.89
C GLY A 399 -52.81 39.51 5.53
N GLN A 400 -53.64 38.79 4.75
CA GLN A 400 -54.20 39.29 3.49
C GLN A 400 -55.48 40.12 3.71
N ALA A 401 -55.80 40.99 2.75
CA ALA A 401 -57.01 41.81 2.81
C ALA A 401 -58.27 40.94 2.84
N ASN A 402 -59.27 41.31 3.65
CA ASN A 402 -60.52 40.54 3.87
C ASN A 402 -60.35 39.17 4.54
N HIS A 403 -59.13 38.83 4.99
CA HIS A 403 -58.81 37.65 5.76
C HIS A 403 -58.29 38.03 7.18
N PRO A 404 -58.17 37.07 8.12
CA PRO A 404 -57.66 37.37 9.46
C PRO A 404 -56.25 37.97 9.43
N ALA A 405 -55.98 38.98 10.26
CA ALA A 405 -54.67 39.63 10.33
C ALA A 405 -53.56 38.68 10.86
N ALA A 406 -52.29 39.01 10.64
CA ALA A 406 -51.21 38.32 11.35
C ALA A 406 -51.27 38.66 12.85
N GLY A 407 -51.08 37.68 13.73
CA GLY A 407 -51.21 37.89 15.17
C GLY A 407 -51.31 36.61 15.99
N ASN A 408 -51.61 36.74 17.27
CA ASN A 408 -51.78 35.60 18.18
C ASN A 408 -53.19 35.03 18.08
N TYR A 409 -53.28 33.76 17.72
CA TYR A 409 -54.54 33.03 17.65
C TYR A 409 -54.61 31.93 18.70
N PHE A 410 -55.79 31.79 19.30
CA PHE A 410 -56.10 30.81 20.32
C PHE A 410 -57.14 29.83 19.77
N TYR A 411 -56.88 28.54 19.96
CA TYR A 411 -57.74 27.48 19.44
C TYR A 411 -58.24 26.56 20.55
N LEU A 412 -59.44 26.03 20.35
CA LEU A 412 -60.04 24.97 21.15
C LEU A 412 -60.74 24.00 20.22
N VAL A 413 -60.56 22.70 20.42
CA VAL A 413 -61.32 21.66 19.71
C VAL A 413 -62.21 20.94 20.71
N THR A 414 -63.43 20.67 20.31
CA THR A 414 -64.44 19.93 21.10
C THR A 414 -64.94 18.73 20.30
N ALA A 415 -65.40 17.70 21.00
CA ALA A 415 -66.03 16.52 20.39
C ALA A 415 -67.55 16.58 20.57
N TYR A 416 -68.31 16.12 19.57
CA TYR A 416 -69.77 16.03 19.66
C TYR A 416 -70.30 14.67 19.21
N ASN A 417 -71.49 14.34 19.69
CA ASN A 417 -72.27 13.18 19.26
C ASN A 417 -73.74 13.58 19.05
N ALA A 418 -74.61 12.61 18.80
CA ALA A 418 -76.05 12.85 18.62
C ALA A 418 -76.75 13.51 19.84
N THR A 419 -76.16 13.44 21.04
CA THR A 419 -76.76 13.95 22.29
C THR A 419 -76.28 15.35 22.68
N GLY A 420 -75.10 15.78 22.23
CA GLY A 420 -74.53 17.06 22.64
C GLY A 420 -73.06 17.23 22.26
N GLU A 421 -72.39 18.19 22.90
CA GLU A 421 -70.99 18.54 22.65
C GLU A 421 -70.23 18.70 23.98
N THR A 422 -68.91 18.45 23.98
CA THR A 422 -68.05 18.65 25.16
C THR A 422 -67.98 20.13 25.58
N ALA A 423 -67.91 20.38 26.89
CA ALA A 423 -67.84 21.74 27.44
C ALA A 423 -66.53 22.47 27.06
N PHE A 424 -66.59 23.80 27.07
CA PHE A 424 -65.41 24.66 27.06
C PHE A 424 -64.49 24.34 28.25
N ASN A 425 -63.20 24.14 27.96
CA ASN A 425 -62.16 23.95 28.96
C ASN A 425 -61.00 24.91 28.69
N ALA A 426 -60.81 25.90 29.57
CA ALA A 426 -59.73 26.88 29.44
C ALA A 426 -58.33 26.25 29.45
N ALA A 427 -58.13 25.13 30.15
CA ALA A 427 -56.85 24.42 30.19
C ALA A 427 -56.53 23.66 28.89
N ALA A 428 -57.51 23.48 28.01
CA ALA A 428 -57.33 22.83 26.70
C ALA A 428 -57.12 23.82 25.55
N VAL A 429 -57.05 25.12 25.84
CA VAL A 429 -56.76 26.16 24.85
C VAL A 429 -55.27 26.14 24.50
N ILE A 430 -54.98 26.16 23.21
CA ILE A 430 -53.62 26.24 22.66
C ILE A 430 -53.46 27.50 21.81
N ALA A 431 -52.26 28.07 21.75
CA ALA A 431 -51.99 29.34 21.08
C ALA A 431 -50.78 29.25 20.16
N ARG A 432 -50.80 29.99 19.06
CA ARG A 432 -49.64 30.22 18.18
C ARG A 432 -49.65 31.67 17.68
N THR A 433 -48.48 32.28 17.63
CA THR A 433 -48.27 33.53 16.87
C THR A 433 -48.19 33.16 15.40
N THR A 434 -49.14 33.64 14.60
CA THR A 434 -49.25 33.35 13.17
C THR A 434 -48.81 34.57 12.38
N ALA A 435 -47.69 34.44 11.67
CA ALA A 435 -47.19 35.47 10.77
C ALA A 435 -48.02 35.52 9.48
N ALA A 436 -47.87 36.60 8.70
CA ALA A 436 -48.53 36.71 7.41
C ALA A 436 -48.08 35.59 6.47
N GLY A 437 -49.01 34.94 5.77
CA GLY A 437 -48.72 33.81 4.90
C GLY A 437 -48.61 32.45 5.60
N GLU A 438 -48.61 32.37 6.93
CA GLU A 438 -48.55 31.08 7.62
C GLU A 438 -49.91 30.38 7.71
N MET A 439 -49.89 29.09 8.07
CA MET A 439 -51.08 28.30 8.38
C MET A 439 -50.91 27.57 9.71
N ASN A 440 -52.01 27.27 10.38
CA ASN A 440 -52.01 26.64 11.69
C ASN A 440 -52.61 25.23 11.56
N LYS A 441 -51.80 24.19 11.77
CA LYS A 441 -52.23 22.79 11.74
C LYS A 441 -52.54 22.30 13.14
N LEU A 442 -53.80 21.94 13.36
CA LEU A 442 -54.28 21.30 14.57
C LEU A 442 -54.37 19.78 14.36
N SER A 443 -53.99 19.00 15.35
CA SER A 443 -54.17 17.53 15.34
C SER A 443 -54.52 17.00 16.73
N TRP A 444 -55.28 15.91 16.76
CA TRP A 444 -55.76 15.27 17.99
C TRP A 444 -55.97 13.77 17.78
N LEU A 445 -56.05 13.02 18.89
CA LEU A 445 -56.33 11.59 18.86
C LEU A 445 -57.84 11.31 18.76
N PRO A 446 -58.25 10.17 18.15
CA PRO A 446 -59.66 9.82 18.04
C PRO A 446 -60.33 9.69 19.41
N VAL A 447 -61.51 10.29 19.56
CA VAL A 447 -62.35 10.21 20.76
C VAL A 447 -63.44 9.16 20.56
N SER A 448 -63.42 8.12 21.40
CA SER A 448 -64.40 7.03 21.33
C SER A 448 -65.83 7.55 21.53
N GLY A 449 -66.73 7.22 20.61
CA GLY A 449 -68.15 7.63 20.66
C GLY A 449 -68.45 9.04 20.13
N ALA A 450 -67.44 9.76 19.62
CA ALA A 450 -67.66 11.02 18.92
C ALA A 450 -68.16 10.78 17.49
N THR A 451 -69.17 11.53 17.06
CA THR A 451 -69.63 11.55 15.66
C THR A 451 -68.99 12.68 14.85
N GLY A 452 -68.23 13.56 15.50
CA GLY A 452 -67.48 14.63 14.86
C GLY A 452 -66.79 15.56 15.87
N TYR A 453 -66.10 16.55 15.33
CA TYR A 453 -65.34 17.55 16.10
C TYR A 453 -65.69 18.97 15.66
N ARG A 454 -65.59 19.94 16.56
CA ARG A 454 -65.75 21.36 16.26
C ARG A 454 -64.51 22.12 16.65
N VAL A 455 -64.01 22.94 15.74
CA VAL A 455 -62.82 23.79 15.94
C VAL A 455 -63.30 25.21 16.22
N TYR A 456 -62.79 25.81 17.29
CA TYR A 456 -63.06 27.18 17.70
C TYR A 456 -61.78 28.01 17.65
N ARG A 457 -61.89 29.27 17.22
CA ARG A 457 -60.78 30.23 17.17
C ARG A 457 -61.15 31.50 17.94
N ALA A 458 -60.17 32.15 18.54
CA ALA A 458 -60.26 33.49 19.12
C ALA A 458 -59.00 34.30 18.80
N ALA A 459 -59.13 35.62 18.65
CA ALA A 459 -58.01 36.55 18.50
C ALA A 459 -57.50 37.08 19.86
N THR A 460 -58.24 36.82 20.93
CA THR A 460 -57.91 37.21 22.30
C THR A 460 -58.21 36.04 23.24
N ASN A 461 -57.32 35.79 24.20
CA ASN A 461 -57.52 34.77 25.22
C ASN A 461 -58.26 35.34 26.42
N GLY A 462 -59.58 35.42 26.31
CA GLY A 462 -60.45 35.94 27.36
C GLY A 462 -61.47 34.92 27.83
N ALA A 463 -62.75 35.24 27.68
CA ALA A 463 -63.86 34.40 28.12
C ALA A 463 -64.27 33.37 27.06
N ARG A 464 -65.02 32.33 27.48
CA ARG A 464 -65.64 31.33 26.57
C ARG A 464 -66.31 31.95 25.34
N THR A 465 -66.92 33.12 25.49
CA THR A 465 -67.65 33.81 24.41
C THR A 465 -66.76 34.38 23.31
N ASP A 466 -65.46 34.53 23.58
CA ASP A 466 -64.47 35.05 22.63
C ASP A 466 -64.08 33.99 21.61
N TYR A 467 -64.24 32.71 21.98
CA TYR A 467 -64.09 31.56 21.09
C TYR A 467 -65.33 31.40 20.24
N LYS A 468 -65.13 31.41 18.93
CA LYS A 468 -66.17 31.31 17.94
C LYS A 468 -65.91 30.12 17.01
N ARG A 469 -66.96 29.39 16.67
CA ARG A 469 -66.87 28.17 15.87
C ARG A 469 -66.35 28.51 14.48
N LEU A 470 -65.23 27.91 14.12
CA LEU A 470 -64.58 28.05 12.84
C LEU A 470 -65.00 26.94 11.88
N MET A 471 -65.02 25.69 12.34
CA MET A 471 -65.33 24.54 11.50
C MET A 471 -66.02 23.42 12.29
N GLU A 472 -66.89 22.66 11.62
CA GLU A 472 -67.44 21.39 12.09
C GLU A 472 -66.96 20.27 11.17
N LEU A 473 -66.46 19.19 11.75
CA LEU A 473 -65.76 18.10 11.07
C LEU A 473 -66.41 16.77 11.44
N GLY A 474 -66.42 15.81 10.50
CA GLY A 474 -66.92 14.46 10.74
C GLY A 474 -66.04 13.63 11.69
N SER A 475 -66.53 12.44 12.07
CA SER A 475 -65.85 11.53 13.02
C SER A 475 -64.47 11.06 12.59
N GLU A 476 -64.17 11.06 11.30
CA GLU A 476 -62.89 10.60 10.73
C GLU A 476 -61.81 11.69 10.76
N ALA A 477 -62.15 12.95 11.05
CA ALA A 477 -61.20 14.05 11.07
C ALA A 477 -60.36 14.05 12.36
N LEU A 478 -59.06 13.81 12.21
CA LEU A 478 -58.07 13.87 13.30
C LEU A 478 -57.13 15.08 13.20
N SER A 479 -57.29 15.89 12.16
CA SER A 479 -56.56 17.12 11.99
C SER A 479 -57.36 18.14 11.22
N TYR A 480 -57.04 19.41 11.44
CA TYR A 480 -57.60 20.53 10.72
C TYR A 480 -56.53 21.59 10.51
N VAL A 481 -56.47 22.19 9.33
CA VAL A 481 -55.56 23.30 9.05
C VAL A 481 -56.40 24.55 8.91
N ASP A 482 -56.21 25.49 9.84
CA ASP A 482 -56.70 26.85 9.66
C ASP A 482 -55.69 27.61 8.81
N ASP A 483 -56.09 27.93 7.59
CA ASP A 483 -55.33 28.68 6.61
C ASP A 483 -55.80 30.14 6.49
N GLY A 484 -56.74 30.58 7.35
CA GLY A 484 -57.30 31.92 7.30
C GLY A 484 -58.43 32.09 6.28
N VAL A 485 -58.79 31.02 5.55
CA VAL A 485 -59.89 31.08 4.58
C VAL A 485 -61.25 30.95 5.23
N GLU A 486 -61.47 30.22 6.32
CA GLU A 486 -62.85 30.06 6.83
C GLU A 486 -63.42 31.29 7.53
N GLU A 487 -64.72 31.55 7.32
CA GLU A 487 -65.46 32.57 8.07
C GLU A 487 -65.74 32.08 9.48
N ILE A 488 -65.44 32.92 10.46
CA ILE A 488 -65.71 32.57 11.84
C ILE A 488 -67.21 32.77 12.12
N GLY A 489 -67.87 31.72 12.61
CA GLY A 489 -69.28 31.77 12.97
C GLY A 489 -69.54 32.58 14.26
N THR A 490 -70.79 32.61 14.70
CA THR A 490 -71.19 33.33 15.94
C THR A 490 -71.29 32.44 17.17
N ALA A 491 -71.35 31.12 16.97
CA ALA A 491 -71.52 30.12 18.03
C ALA A 491 -70.27 29.99 18.90
N SER A 492 -70.46 30.08 20.22
CA SER A 492 -69.41 29.83 21.21
C SER A 492 -69.51 28.40 21.76
N PRO A 493 -68.40 27.80 22.22
CA PRO A 493 -68.39 26.41 22.68
C PRO A 493 -69.31 26.23 23.91
N PRO A 494 -69.95 25.06 24.11
CA PRO A 494 -70.91 24.85 25.20
C PRO A 494 -70.34 25.14 26.59
N VAL A 495 -71.20 25.61 27.52
CA VAL A 495 -70.82 25.80 28.93
C VAL A 495 -70.75 24.46 29.67
N THR A 496 -71.63 23.52 29.32
CA THR A 496 -71.76 22.21 29.96
C THR A 496 -71.54 21.09 28.95
N ASN A 497 -71.00 19.97 29.42
CA ASN A 497 -70.72 18.81 28.58
C ASN A 497 -72.01 18.01 28.44
N THR A 498 -72.71 18.19 27.33
CA THR A 498 -73.96 17.48 27.03
C THR A 498 -73.72 16.18 26.24
N ALA A 499 -72.52 15.99 25.69
CA ALA A 499 -72.15 14.78 24.96
C ALA A 499 -71.78 13.60 25.86
N GLY A 500 -71.33 13.87 27.09
CA GLY A 500 -70.72 12.86 27.98
C GLY A 500 -69.36 12.33 27.50
N LEU A 501 -68.75 12.97 26.49
CA LEU A 501 -67.46 12.59 25.92
C LEU A 501 -66.31 13.33 26.61
N THR A 502 -65.07 12.87 26.45
CA THR A 502 -63.86 13.58 26.88
C THR A 502 -62.97 13.84 25.67
N MET A 503 -62.64 15.11 25.43
CA MET A 503 -61.78 15.50 24.32
C MET A 503 -60.32 15.09 24.59
N SER A 504 -59.64 14.58 23.56
CA SER A 504 -58.21 14.28 23.60
C SER A 504 -57.36 15.56 23.55
N PRO A 505 -56.10 15.54 24.02
CA PRO A 505 -55.20 16.69 23.87
C PRO A 505 -55.00 17.06 22.40
N VAL A 506 -54.95 18.36 22.13
CA VAL A 506 -54.77 18.92 20.79
C VAL A 506 -53.35 19.48 20.66
N GLN A 507 -52.69 19.18 19.55
CA GLN A 507 -51.40 19.76 19.18
C GLN A 507 -51.60 20.83 18.11
N LEU A 508 -50.80 21.90 18.16
CA LEU A 508 -50.81 23.00 17.20
C LEU A 508 -49.39 23.23 16.65
N GLU A 509 -49.26 23.09 15.35
CA GLU A 509 -48.00 23.17 14.60
C GLU A 509 -48.15 24.10 13.39
N LEU A 510 -47.01 24.48 12.79
CA LEU A 510 -47.00 25.19 11.51
C LEU A 510 -47.54 24.29 10.38
N GLY A 511 -48.46 24.80 9.58
CA GLY A 511 -48.99 24.12 8.40
C GLY A 511 -47.99 24.07 7.24
N ASN A 512 -48.25 23.23 6.24
CA ASN A 512 -47.37 23.08 5.08
C ASN A 512 -47.35 24.35 4.21
N LEU A 513 -46.24 25.09 4.21
CA LEU A 513 -46.07 26.30 3.41
C LEU A 513 -45.84 26.04 1.90
N ASN A 514 -45.61 24.79 1.50
CA ASN A 514 -45.32 24.46 0.10
C ASN A 514 -46.60 24.15 -0.68
N VAL A 515 -47.59 25.03 -0.60
CA VAL A 515 -48.88 24.87 -1.26
C VAL A 515 -49.31 26.16 -1.95
N ILE A 516 -50.08 25.99 -3.02
CA ILE A 516 -50.91 27.05 -3.59
C ILE A 516 -52.29 26.92 -2.97
N ASN A 517 -52.79 28.01 -2.41
CA ASN A 517 -54.04 27.99 -1.66
C ASN A 517 -55.06 28.95 -2.28
N PHE A 518 -56.15 28.40 -2.81
CA PHE A 518 -57.26 29.17 -3.37
C PHE A 518 -58.17 29.70 -2.27
N GLY A 519 -58.63 30.94 -2.44
CA GLY A 519 -59.41 31.65 -1.43
C GLY A 519 -60.90 31.28 -1.43
N ARG A 520 -61.72 32.15 -0.84
CA ARG A 520 -63.18 32.05 -0.92
C ARG A 520 -63.66 32.52 -2.29
N GLY A 521 -64.52 31.75 -2.95
CA GLY A 521 -65.12 32.11 -4.24
C GLY A 521 -65.97 33.38 -4.24
N SER A 522 -66.28 33.96 -3.08
CA SER A 522 -66.97 35.24 -2.94
C SER A 522 -66.03 36.46 -2.89
N LEU A 523 -64.72 36.26 -2.71
CA LEU A 523 -63.71 37.31 -2.59
C LEU A 523 -62.70 37.31 -3.76
N GLY A 524 -62.63 36.21 -4.51
CA GLY A 524 -61.85 36.04 -5.72
C GLY A 524 -62.43 34.91 -6.58
N ASP A 525 -61.93 34.74 -7.79
CA ASP A 525 -62.42 33.72 -8.70
C ASP A 525 -61.84 32.34 -8.34
N GLN A 526 -62.63 31.28 -8.57
CA GLN A 526 -62.20 29.89 -8.39
C GLN A 526 -62.16 29.16 -9.73
N PRO A 527 -61.21 28.21 -9.92
CA PRO A 527 -61.22 27.34 -11.09
C PRO A 527 -62.49 26.49 -11.18
N VAL A 528 -62.84 26.09 -12.39
CA VAL A 528 -63.94 25.15 -12.64
C VAL A 528 -63.59 23.79 -12.06
N ASN A 529 -64.54 23.16 -11.37
CA ASN A 529 -64.34 21.83 -10.78
C ASN A 529 -63.96 20.79 -11.84
N GLY A 530 -62.89 20.04 -11.61
CA GLY A 530 -62.34 19.06 -12.55
C GLY A 530 -61.44 19.63 -13.65
N SER A 531 -61.27 20.96 -13.72
CA SER A 531 -60.35 21.60 -14.67
C SER A 531 -58.89 21.53 -14.20
N ASN A 532 -57.94 21.60 -15.14
CA ASN A 532 -56.52 21.65 -14.80
C ASN A 532 -56.07 23.11 -14.58
N CYS A 533 -55.23 23.30 -13.58
CA CYS A 533 -54.50 24.52 -13.28
C CYS A 533 -53.03 24.31 -13.63
N SER A 534 -52.44 25.26 -14.34
CA SER A 534 -51.01 25.30 -14.67
C SER A 534 -50.29 26.22 -13.68
N LEU A 535 -49.21 25.73 -13.09
CA LEU A 535 -48.45 26.41 -12.04
C LEU A 535 -46.99 26.63 -12.46
N ASP A 536 -46.55 27.87 -12.34
CA ASP A 536 -45.15 28.26 -12.45
C ASP A 536 -44.69 28.84 -11.11
N TYR A 537 -43.58 28.33 -10.59
CA TYR A 537 -43.07 28.75 -9.29
C TYR A 537 -41.56 28.56 -9.19
N ASP A 538 -40.97 29.28 -8.25
CA ASP A 538 -39.57 29.13 -7.86
C ASP A 538 -39.49 28.43 -6.50
N TYR A 539 -38.59 27.47 -6.38
CA TYR A 539 -38.31 26.75 -5.14
C TYR A 539 -36.83 26.85 -4.77
N TYR A 540 -36.52 26.74 -3.49
CA TYR A 540 -35.16 26.81 -2.97
C TYR A 540 -34.40 25.50 -3.22
N LEU A 541 -33.11 25.61 -3.51
CA LEU A 541 -32.18 24.50 -3.67
C LEU A 541 -31.27 24.35 -2.45
N GLY A 542 -30.97 23.10 -2.10
CA GLY A 542 -29.98 22.76 -1.09
C GLY A 542 -28.58 22.72 -1.68
N ARG A 543 -27.56 22.73 -0.83
CA ARG A 543 -26.15 22.56 -1.24
C ARG A 543 -25.38 21.74 -0.22
N ARG A 544 -24.20 21.28 -0.60
CA ARG A 544 -23.26 20.59 0.29
C ARG A 544 -21.94 21.34 0.30
N ASP A 545 -21.52 21.79 1.47
CA ASP A 545 -20.25 22.48 1.65
C ASP A 545 -19.21 21.51 2.24
N ILE A 546 -17.93 21.79 2.05
CA ILE A 546 -16.84 21.05 2.69
C ILE A 546 -15.98 22.01 3.50
N VAL A 547 -15.63 21.61 4.73
CA VAL A 547 -14.56 22.25 5.48
C VAL A 547 -13.29 21.45 5.23
N TYR A 548 -12.23 22.12 4.77
CA TYR A 548 -10.95 21.51 4.47
C TYR A 548 -9.82 22.31 5.12
N ALA A 549 -8.73 21.62 5.45
CA ALA A 549 -7.51 22.22 5.92
C ALA A 549 -6.47 22.26 4.80
N THR A 550 -5.84 23.41 4.61
CA THR A 550 -4.56 23.54 3.90
C THR A 550 -3.41 23.46 4.91
N THR A 551 -2.16 23.53 4.43
CA THR A 551 -0.98 23.55 5.32
C THR A 551 -1.01 24.70 6.34
N THR A 552 -1.71 25.80 6.05
CA THR A 552 -1.70 27.03 6.88
C THR A 552 -3.04 27.34 7.54
N GLU A 553 -4.18 26.96 6.97
CA GLU A 553 -5.49 27.46 7.38
C GLU A 553 -6.60 26.43 7.17
N ILE A 554 -7.73 26.65 7.85
CA ILE A 554 -8.97 25.89 7.65
C ILE A 554 -9.93 26.79 6.87
N LYS A 555 -10.49 26.25 5.79
CA LYS A 555 -11.34 26.99 4.85
C LYS A 555 -12.62 26.21 4.55
N ARG A 556 -13.68 26.96 4.20
CA ARG A 556 -14.91 26.43 3.64
C ARG A 556 -14.82 26.44 2.11
N LEU A 557 -15.20 25.35 1.48
CA LEU A 557 -15.52 25.28 0.06
C LEU A 557 -17.04 25.20 -0.06
N GLU A 558 -17.63 26.22 -0.68
CA GLU A 558 -19.06 26.23 -0.97
C GLU A 558 -19.38 25.32 -2.15
N GLY A 559 -20.43 24.50 -2.01
CA GLY A 559 -20.89 23.63 -3.09
C GLY A 559 -21.92 24.26 -4.01
N ALA A 560 -22.09 23.64 -5.17
CA ALA A 560 -23.09 24.06 -6.14
C ALA A 560 -24.50 23.65 -5.66
N PRO A 561 -25.46 24.59 -5.57
CA PRO A 561 -26.84 24.27 -5.23
C PRO A 561 -27.50 23.40 -6.32
N ALA A 562 -28.18 22.34 -5.91
CA ALA A 562 -28.88 21.42 -6.80
C ALA A 562 -29.97 20.62 -6.06
N ASP A 563 -30.85 19.96 -6.82
CA ASP A 563 -31.87 19.05 -6.25
C ASP A 563 -31.23 17.85 -5.53
N PHE A 564 -30.11 17.36 -6.07
CA PHE A 564 -29.27 16.33 -5.49
C PHE A 564 -27.85 16.88 -5.36
N PRO A 565 -27.57 17.69 -4.32
CA PRO A 565 -26.29 18.37 -4.21
C PRO A 565 -25.16 17.36 -4.05
N LYS A 566 -24.14 17.52 -4.89
CA LYS A 566 -22.93 16.70 -4.85
C LYS A 566 -21.89 17.35 -3.96
N LEU A 567 -21.08 16.52 -3.31
CA LEU A 567 -19.93 17.02 -2.55
C LEU A 567 -18.93 17.70 -3.48
N PRO A 568 -18.45 18.91 -3.14
CA PRO A 568 -17.36 19.57 -3.87
C PRO A 568 -16.09 18.72 -3.88
N ILE A 569 -15.26 18.90 -4.91
CA ILE A 569 -13.94 18.25 -4.96
C ILE A 569 -12.99 19.04 -4.07
N VAL A 570 -12.36 18.36 -3.10
CA VAL A 570 -11.33 18.96 -2.25
C VAL A 570 -10.11 19.32 -3.12
N PRO A 571 -9.51 20.51 -2.96
CA PRO A 571 -8.28 20.86 -3.69
C PRO A 571 -7.15 19.86 -3.45
N GLU A 572 -6.30 19.60 -4.47
CA GLU A 572 -5.23 18.59 -4.42
C GLU A 572 -4.24 18.78 -3.24
N ASN A 573 -4.07 20.02 -2.76
CA ASN A 573 -3.14 20.37 -1.68
C ASN A 573 -3.81 20.52 -0.30
N ALA A 574 -4.97 19.89 -0.10
CA ALA A 574 -5.78 20.03 1.10
C ALA A 574 -6.32 18.71 1.63
N LEU A 575 -6.62 18.68 2.93
CA LEU A 575 -7.30 17.57 3.60
C LEU A 575 -8.75 17.95 3.90
N GLY A 576 -9.72 17.21 3.36
CA GLY A 576 -11.13 17.36 3.74
C GLY A 576 -11.34 16.92 5.20
N LEU A 577 -11.97 17.76 6.01
CA LEU A 577 -12.26 17.47 7.42
C LEU A 577 -13.70 16.95 7.59
N CYS A 578 -14.67 17.69 7.08
CA CYS A 578 -16.09 17.34 7.16
C CYS A 578 -16.88 17.88 5.97
N SER A 579 -18.04 17.27 5.74
CA SER A 579 -19.09 17.84 4.90
C SER A 579 -20.20 18.46 5.74
N ILE A 580 -20.77 19.55 5.24
CA ILE A 580 -21.92 20.24 5.84
C ILE A 580 -23.06 20.17 4.83
N ASP A 581 -24.12 19.47 5.19
CA ASP A 581 -25.35 19.40 4.41
C ASP A 581 -26.20 20.63 4.74
N CYS A 582 -26.34 21.52 3.76
CA CYS A 582 -27.13 22.74 3.88
C CYS A 582 -28.49 22.54 3.20
N PRO A 583 -29.56 22.23 3.94
CA PRO A 583 -30.89 22.12 3.36
C PRO A 583 -31.35 23.46 2.74
N PRO A 584 -32.29 23.41 1.79
CA PRO A 584 -32.80 24.63 1.16
C PRO A 584 -33.48 25.54 2.19
N ASN A 585 -33.06 26.81 2.24
CA ASN A 585 -33.58 27.87 3.11
C ASN A 585 -33.83 27.46 4.57
N SER A 586 -32.94 26.65 5.15
CA SER A 586 -33.04 26.18 6.53
C SER A 586 -31.69 26.29 7.25
N THR A 587 -31.74 26.52 8.56
CA THR A 587 -30.59 26.55 9.47
C THR A 587 -30.36 25.21 10.17
N ASP A 588 -31.20 24.20 9.90
CA ASP A 588 -31.04 22.84 10.42
C ASP A 588 -30.01 22.05 9.60
N MET A 589 -28.73 22.45 9.70
CA MET A 589 -27.63 21.83 8.96
C MET A 589 -27.17 20.53 9.61
N GLU A 590 -26.67 19.58 8.82
CA GLU A 590 -26.07 18.33 9.32
C GLU A 590 -24.58 18.28 9.00
N ILE A 591 -23.74 17.89 9.97
CA ILE A 591 -22.29 17.79 9.80
C ILE A 591 -21.85 16.32 9.85
N ARG A 592 -21.10 15.89 8.83
CA ARG A 592 -20.46 14.57 8.77
C ARG A 592 -18.95 14.70 8.69
N ASN A 593 -18.26 14.27 9.75
CA ASN A 593 -16.79 14.24 9.80
C ASN A 593 -16.24 13.04 9.00
N PHE A 594 -15.17 13.24 8.21
CA PHE A 594 -14.60 12.18 7.36
C PHE A 594 -13.65 11.24 8.11
N GLY A 595 -12.93 11.73 9.13
CA GLY A 595 -12.07 10.90 9.97
C GLY A 595 -10.91 10.18 9.24
N LEU A 596 -10.35 10.78 8.19
CA LEU A 596 -9.24 10.23 7.40
C LEU A 596 -7.94 10.14 8.22
N THR A 597 -7.80 9.07 9.01
CA THR A 597 -6.63 8.81 9.85
C THR A 597 -5.65 7.86 9.17
N ARG A 598 -4.37 7.94 9.56
CA ARG A 598 -3.34 7.00 9.06
C ARG A 598 -3.58 5.61 9.65
N ILE A 599 -3.51 4.59 8.80
CA ILE A 599 -3.50 3.18 9.21
C ILE A 599 -2.07 2.76 9.56
N THR A 600 -1.90 2.08 10.68
CA THR A 600 -0.63 1.49 11.10
C THR A 600 -0.44 0.09 10.51
N MET A 601 0.80 -0.41 10.44
CA MET A 601 1.07 -1.75 9.88
C MET A 601 0.38 -2.88 10.68
N ASP A 602 0.19 -2.67 11.98
CA ASP A 602 -0.55 -3.56 12.88
C ASP A 602 -2.02 -3.69 12.44
N GLN A 603 -2.70 -2.54 12.26
CA GLN A 603 -4.08 -2.51 11.78
C GLN A 603 -4.23 -3.06 10.36
N ILE A 604 -3.23 -2.89 9.49
CA ILE A 604 -3.23 -3.54 8.16
C ILE A 604 -3.18 -5.06 8.31
N HIS A 605 -2.39 -5.57 9.26
CA HIS A 605 -2.30 -7.00 9.51
C HIS A 605 -3.62 -7.57 10.05
N ASP A 606 -4.29 -6.85 10.96
CA ASP A 606 -5.62 -7.22 11.44
C ASP A 606 -6.64 -7.28 10.27
N ILE A 607 -6.63 -6.29 9.37
CA ILE A 607 -7.49 -6.29 8.18
C ILE A 607 -7.16 -7.47 7.24
N ILE A 608 -5.89 -7.84 7.10
CA ILE A 608 -5.49 -9.00 6.30
C ILE A 608 -6.07 -10.29 6.90
N GLN A 609 -6.01 -10.44 8.22
CA GLN A 609 -6.59 -11.58 8.93
C GLN A 609 -8.12 -11.64 8.76
N ASP A 610 -8.81 -10.52 8.91
CA ASP A 610 -10.26 -10.44 8.66
C ASP A 610 -10.62 -10.80 7.21
N VAL A 611 -9.79 -10.40 6.23
CA VAL A 611 -9.97 -10.76 4.82
C VAL A 611 -9.74 -12.25 4.58
N GLU A 612 -8.80 -12.89 5.28
CA GLU A 612 -8.61 -14.34 5.22
C GLU A 612 -9.82 -15.09 5.77
N ASP A 613 -10.38 -14.64 6.90
CA ASP A 613 -11.61 -15.20 7.47
C ASP A 613 -12.81 -15.01 6.53
N LEU A 614 -12.93 -13.85 5.89
CA LEU A 614 -13.96 -13.58 4.88
C LEU A 614 -13.84 -14.52 3.66
N LYS A 615 -12.63 -14.77 3.18
CA LYS A 615 -12.39 -15.71 2.08
C LYS A 615 -12.82 -17.13 2.44
N TYR A 616 -12.51 -17.57 3.66
CA TYR A 616 -12.94 -18.88 4.15
C TYR A 616 -14.48 -18.98 4.20
N ASN A 617 -15.14 -17.96 4.76
CA ASN A 617 -16.60 -17.92 4.84
C ASN A 617 -17.28 -17.86 3.46
N ASP A 618 -16.70 -17.11 2.50
CA ASP A 618 -17.20 -17.06 1.13
C ASP A 618 -17.03 -18.41 0.41
N ALA A 619 -15.88 -19.07 0.55
CA ALA A 619 -15.65 -20.41 -0.01
C ALA A 619 -16.67 -21.43 0.52
N GLN A 620 -16.93 -21.43 1.83
CA GLN A 620 -17.95 -22.25 2.46
C GLN A 620 -19.36 -21.92 1.95
N TYR A 621 -19.69 -20.63 1.79
CA TYR A 621 -21.00 -20.20 1.27
C TYR A 621 -21.23 -20.63 -0.18
N GLN A 622 -20.22 -20.47 -1.05
CA GLN A 622 -20.27 -20.92 -2.44
C GLN A 622 -20.49 -22.44 -2.52
N MET A 623 -19.72 -23.22 -1.75
CA MET A 623 -19.83 -24.68 -1.74
C MET A 623 -21.19 -25.15 -1.22
N ASN A 624 -21.74 -24.50 -0.19
CA ASN A 624 -23.09 -24.80 0.30
C ASN A 624 -24.17 -24.50 -0.76
N ASN A 625 -24.06 -23.38 -1.47
CA ASN A 625 -24.97 -23.05 -2.56
C ASN A 625 -24.89 -24.06 -3.72
N GLU A 626 -23.69 -24.52 -4.08
CA GLU A 626 -23.52 -25.56 -5.10
C GLU A 626 -24.17 -26.88 -4.66
N LEU A 627 -23.96 -27.30 -3.41
CA LEU A 627 -24.53 -28.53 -2.86
C LEU A 627 -26.06 -28.46 -2.78
N GLN A 628 -26.62 -27.29 -2.45
CA GLN A 628 -28.06 -27.09 -2.40
C GLN A 628 -28.73 -27.27 -3.77
N ASN A 629 -28.01 -26.99 -4.87
CA ASN A 629 -28.51 -27.10 -6.23
C ASN A 629 -28.26 -28.48 -6.89
N ARG A 630 -27.51 -29.39 -6.26
CA ARG A 630 -27.15 -30.70 -6.86
C ARG A 630 -28.29 -31.71 -6.93
N ASP A 631 -29.30 -31.62 -6.07
CA ASP A 631 -30.39 -32.58 -5.99
C ASP A 631 -31.69 -31.91 -5.53
N ALA A 632 -32.81 -32.24 -6.16
CA ALA A 632 -34.12 -31.62 -5.93
C ALA A 632 -34.83 -32.11 -4.64
N GLN A 633 -34.26 -33.06 -3.91
CA GLN A 633 -34.81 -33.54 -2.63
C GLN A 633 -34.68 -32.49 -1.52
N THR A 634 -35.70 -32.36 -0.66
CA THR A 634 -35.64 -31.54 0.55
C THR A 634 -34.46 -31.97 1.43
N LYS A 635 -33.55 -31.04 1.70
CA LYS A 635 -32.36 -31.30 2.54
C LYS A 635 -32.64 -30.83 3.97
N LYS A 636 -32.33 -31.69 4.94
CA LYS A 636 -32.38 -31.38 6.38
C LYS A 636 -31.14 -30.63 6.86
N GLY A 637 -30.02 -30.75 6.12
CA GLY A 637 -28.77 -30.06 6.40
C GLY A 637 -27.73 -30.29 5.29
N ILE A 638 -26.69 -29.45 5.29
CA ILE A 638 -25.55 -29.53 4.38
C ILE A 638 -24.28 -29.46 5.23
N TYR A 639 -23.27 -30.23 4.86
CA TYR A 639 -21.93 -30.17 5.42
C TYR A 639 -20.94 -29.90 4.30
N SER A 640 -19.99 -28.99 4.49
CA SER A 640 -18.96 -28.69 3.51
C SER A 640 -17.61 -28.46 4.18
N ASP A 641 -16.56 -29.00 3.57
CA ASP A 641 -15.17 -28.83 3.99
C ASP A 641 -14.29 -28.79 2.74
N ASP A 642 -13.53 -27.70 2.59
CA ASP A 642 -12.56 -27.50 1.51
C ASP A 642 -11.11 -27.72 1.97
N PHE A 643 -10.92 -28.15 3.22
CA PHE A 643 -9.63 -28.43 3.84
C PHE A 643 -8.64 -27.27 3.80
N SER A 644 -9.14 -26.03 3.74
CA SER A 644 -8.34 -24.82 3.89
C SER A 644 -7.90 -24.58 5.33
N ASN A 645 -8.58 -25.18 6.31
CA ASN A 645 -8.19 -25.23 7.72
C ASN A 645 -8.74 -26.51 8.39
N THR A 646 -8.40 -26.72 9.67
CA THR A 646 -8.93 -27.85 10.46
C THR A 646 -10.25 -27.54 11.18
N ALA A 647 -10.94 -26.43 10.88
CA ALA A 647 -12.10 -25.98 11.69
C ALA A 647 -13.30 -26.94 11.59
N GLN A 648 -13.47 -27.61 10.46
CA GLN A 648 -14.50 -28.62 10.23
C GLN A 648 -14.04 -30.02 10.67
N SER A 649 -12.76 -30.22 10.97
CA SER A 649 -12.19 -31.48 11.43
C SER A 649 -12.29 -31.64 12.96
N ASP A 650 -12.54 -32.85 13.44
CA ASP A 650 -12.48 -33.18 14.88
C ASP A 650 -11.10 -33.75 15.24
N ILE A 651 -10.11 -32.87 15.33
CA ILE A 651 -8.71 -33.22 15.64
C ILE A 651 -8.51 -33.79 17.05
N TYR A 652 -9.50 -33.69 17.94
CA TYR A 652 -9.43 -34.16 19.32
C TYR A 652 -10.10 -35.52 19.52
N HIS A 653 -10.75 -36.07 18.50
CA HIS A 653 -11.37 -37.38 18.58
C HIS A 653 -10.30 -38.49 18.69
N ALA A 654 -10.55 -39.52 19.51
CA ALA A 654 -9.57 -40.58 19.75
C ALA A 654 -9.22 -41.42 18.50
N GLU A 655 -10.15 -41.52 17.55
CA GLU A 655 -9.93 -42.18 16.24
C GLU A 655 -9.33 -41.25 15.18
N TRP A 656 -9.16 -39.95 15.44
CA TRP A 656 -8.56 -39.03 14.45
C TRP A 656 -7.08 -39.35 14.27
N ASP A 657 -6.70 -39.71 13.04
CA ASP A 657 -5.32 -40.01 12.65
C ASP A 657 -5.05 -39.58 11.20
N ALA A 658 -5.29 -38.30 10.91
CA ALA A 658 -5.09 -37.72 9.59
C ALA A 658 -4.38 -36.37 9.69
N ARG A 659 -3.78 -35.93 8.59
CA ARG A 659 -3.25 -34.57 8.42
C ARG A 659 -4.11 -33.79 7.44
N VAL A 660 -4.31 -32.51 7.74
CA VAL A 660 -4.90 -31.52 6.82
C VAL A 660 -3.75 -30.64 6.30
N ASN A 661 -3.59 -30.58 4.98
CA ASN A 661 -2.69 -29.65 4.32
C ASN A 661 -3.51 -28.44 3.86
N GLU A 662 -3.42 -27.34 4.61
CA GLU A 662 -4.23 -26.12 4.43
C GLU A 662 -3.93 -25.39 3.11
N ILE A 663 -2.70 -25.47 2.60
CA ILE A 663 -2.30 -24.80 1.35
C ILE A 663 -2.71 -25.61 0.13
N ALA A 664 -2.35 -26.89 0.10
CA ALA A 664 -2.70 -27.77 -1.00
C ALA A 664 -4.14 -28.27 -0.90
N ARG A 665 -4.85 -27.88 0.17
CA ARG A 665 -6.25 -28.17 0.45
C ARG A 665 -6.56 -29.66 0.34
N PHE A 666 -5.81 -30.48 1.04
CA PHE A 666 -6.09 -31.92 1.04
C PHE A 666 -5.86 -32.59 2.39
N VAL A 667 -6.58 -33.68 2.60
CA VAL A 667 -6.40 -34.60 3.72
C VAL A 667 -5.66 -35.85 3.27
N ALA A 668 -4.76 -36.34 4.11
CA ALA A 668 -4.02 -37.58 3.91
C ALA A 668 -3.79 -38.30 5.26
N PRO A 669 -3.31 -39.56 5.26
CA PRO A 669 -2.81 -40.19 6.48
C PRO A 669 -1.79 -39.31 7.21
N ASP A 670 -1.80 -39.36 8.53
CA ASP A 670 -0.83 -38.62 9.34
C ASP A 670 0.61 -39.10 9.07
N ARG A 671 1.61 -38.41 9.61
CA ARG A 671 3.03 -38.71 9.41
C ARG A 671 3.80 -38.56 10.71
N ILE A 672 4.83 -39.40 10.87
CA ILE A 672 5.71 -39.35 12.04
C ILE A 672 6.89 -38.44 11.68
N PRO A 673 7.06 -37.29 12.36
CA PRO A 673 8.22 -36.44 12.16
C PRO A 673 9.43 -37.03 12.89
N HIS A 674 10.60 -36.96 12.25
CA HIS A 674 11.88 -37.29 12.84
C HIS A 674 12.87 -36.16 12.55
N SER A 675 13.31 -35.49 13.60
CA SER A 675 14.23 -34.36 13.50
C SER A 675 15.61 -34.80 13.94
N THR A 676 16.63 -34.51 13.14
CA THR A 676 18.03 -34.79 13.47
C THR A 676 18.91 -33.61 13.09
N VAL A 677 19.62 -33.06 14.08
CA VAL A 677 20.69 -32.07 13.84
C VAL A 677 21.83 -32.78 13.12
N LEU A 678 22.18 -32.27 11.93
CA LEU A 678 23.20 -32.86 11.10
C LEU A 678 24.58 -32.61 11.68
N SER A 679 25.36 -33.68 11.78
CA SER A 679 26.77 -33.60 12.15
C SER A 679 27.62 -33.51 10.88
N VAL A 680 28.58 -32.59 10.84
CA VAL A 680 29.47 -32.43 9.69
C VAL A 680 30.46 -33.60 9.59
N ASP A 681 30.65 -34.10 8.37
CA ASP A 681 31.76 -34.97 7.98
C ASP A 681 32.94 -34.09 7.54
N GLN A 682 33.81 -33.74 8.50
CA GLN A 682 34.94 -32.85 8.24
C GLN A 682 35.94 -33.46 7.25
N ALA A 683 36.12 -34.79 7.25
CA ALA A 683 37.02 -35.46 6.32
C ALA A 683 36.49 -35.45 4.89
N GLY A 684 35.16 -35.49 4.73
CA GLY A 684 34.48 -35.40 3.44
C GLY A 684 34.17 -33.97 2.99
N SER A 685 34.52 -32.94 3.75
CA SER A 685 34.22 -31.53 3.47
C SER A 685 35.47 -30.78 2.98
N SER A 686 35.28 -29.78 2.13
CA SER A 686 36.34 -28.86 1.68
C SER A 686 36.17 -27.42 2.18
N ALA A 687 35.11 -27.12 2.95
CA ALA A 687 34.87 -25.83 3.57
C ALA A 687 35.79 -25.52 4.76
N SER A 688 35.95 -24.24 5.08
CA SER A 688 36.60 -23.81 6.32
C SER A 688 35.57 -23.77 7.45
N PHE A 689 35.87 -24.44 8.57
CA PHE A 689 35.01 -24.44 9.76
C PHE A 689 35.58 -23.55 10.86
N PHE A 690 34.75 -22.64 11.33
CA PHE A 690 34.98 -21.75 12.46
C PHE A 690 33.90 -22.02 13.50
N GLY A 691 34.12 -21.63 14.77
CA GLY A 691 33.19 -21.74 15.91
C GLY A 691 31.90 -22.50 15.61
N SER A 692 30.92 -21.77 15.06
CA SER A 692 29.66 -22.28 14.50
C SER A 692 29.47 -22.05 13.00
N LEU A 693 30.31 -21.22 12.36
CA LEU A 693 30.19 -20.89 10.93
C LEU A 693 31.06 -21.79 10.05
N ALA A 694 30.52 -22.14 8.89
CA ALA A 694 31.25 -22.75 7.79
C ALA A 694 31.25 -21.79 6.60
N LEU A 695 32.44 -21.51 6.07
CA LEU A 695 32.70 -20.59 4.97
C LEU A 695 33.44 -21.32 3.84
N LEU A 696 33.62 -20.66 2.71
CA LEU A 696 34.50 -21.17 1.64
C LEU A 696 35.92 -21.45 2.18
N PRO A 697 36.64 -22.44 1.61
CA PRO A 697 38.07 -22.60 1.87
C PRO A 697 38.80 -21.33 1.49
N GLY A 698 39.70 -20.85 2.35
CA GLY A 698 40.41 -19.60 2.10
C GLY A 698 41.71 -19.50 2.87
N ASN A 699 42.59 -18.61 2.40
CA ASN A 699 43.82 -18.28 3.08
C ASN A 699 43.68 -16.93 3.78
N GLU A 700 44.14 -16.86 5.02
CA GLU A 700 44.14 -15.63 5.80
C GLU A 700 45.24 -14.67 5.31
N THR A 701 44.89 -13.42 5.08
CA THR A 701 45.76 -12.35 4.56
C THR A 701 45.70 -11.13 5.48
N VAL A 702 46.74 -10.29 5.45
CA VAL A 702 46.76 -9.05 6.23
C VAL A 702 46.05 -7.97 5.43
N LEU A 703 44.97 -7.41 5.98
CA LEU A 703 44.20 -6.33 5.35
C LEU A 703 44.70 -4.95 5.80
N VAL A 704 45.02 -4.82 7.08
CA VAL A 704 45.55 -3.60 7.69
C VAL A 704 46.79 -3.94 8.51
N GLU A 705 47.84 -3.13 8.38
CA GLU A 705 49.08 -3.29 9.15
C GLU A 705 49.62 -1.93 9.63
N GLN A 706 49.69 -1.76 10.95
CA GLN A 706 50.38 -0.68 11.64
C GLN A 706 51.32 -1.29 12.68
N ASN A 707 52.58 -1.51 12.30
CA ASN A 707 53.59 -2.16 13.14
C ASN A 707 54.56 -1.19 13.81
N ASP A 708 54.52 0.09 13.44
CA ASP A 708 55.36 1.08 14.10
C ASP A 708 54.79 1.38 15.49
N TRP A 709 55.64 1.85 16.40
CA TRP A 709 55.23 2.24 17.75
C TRP A 709 56.28 3.15 18.37
N SER A 710 55.83 4.05 19.23
CA SER A 710 56.68 5.01 19.94
C SER A 710 56.41 5.06 21.44
N GLU A 711 55.20 4.66 21.86
CA GLU A 711 54.73 4.78 23.24
C GLU A 711 53.96 3.53 23.67
N GLU A 712 53.77 3.38 24.98
CA GLU A 712 52.90 2.37 25.57
C GLU A 712 51.69 3.05 26.23
N ARG A 713 50.49 2.51 26.02
CA ARG A 713 49.24 3.01 26.59
C ARG A 713 48.59 1.97 27.49
N ASN A 714 48.07 2.41 28.63
CA ASN A 714 47.31 1.57 29.55
C ASN A 714 45.88 1.38 29.02
N ILE A 715 45.35 0.16 29.08
CA ILE A 715 43.96 -0.12 28.66
C ILE A 715 42.95 0.44 29.66
N ASN A 716 43.26 0.45 30.96
CA ASN A 716 42.40 0.95 32.03
C ASN A 716 43.23 1.79 33.03
N PRO A 717 43.60 3.04 32.68
CA PRO A 717 44.43 3.88 33.54
C PRO A 717 43.71 4.38 34.80
N TYR A 718 42.38 4.45 34.80
CA TYR A 718 41.60 5.08 35.86
C TYR A 718 41.13 4.11 36.96
N ALA A 719 41.31 2.79 36.77
CA ALA A 719 40.92 1.75 37.74
C ALA A 719 39.43 1.72 38.10
N VAL A 720 38.56 2.16 37.18
CA VAL A 720 37.12 2.38 37.45
C VAL A 720 36.25 1.16 37.07
N PHE A 721 36.74 0.17 36.31
CA PHE A 721 35.90 -0.94 35.81
C PHE A 721 35.80 -2.15 36.71
N ASP A 722 34.56 -2.63 36.82
CA ASP A 722 34.24 -4.01 37.19
C ASP A 722 34.40 -4.96 35.99
N LYS A 723 34.57 -6.26 36.28
CA LYS A 723 34.63 -7.35 35.30
C LYS A 723 33.48 -7.25 34.26
N PRO A 724 33.71 -7.56 32.97
CA PRO A 724 32.65 -7.84 32.00
C PRO A 724 31.53 -8.72 32.57
N PRO A 725 30.23 -8.45 32.31
CA PRO A 725 29.18 -9.28 32.87
C PRO A 725 29.26 -10.67 32.22
N ALA A 726 28.81 -11.71 32.94
CA ALA A 726 28.65 -13.02 32.32
C ALA A 726 27.65 -12.89 31.15
N MET A 727 28.00 -13.49 30.02
CA MET A 727 27.20 -13.42 28.81
C MET A 727 26.87 -14.81 28.32
N LEU A 728 25.68 -14.92 27.74
CA LEU A 728 25.18 -16.15 27.16
C LEU A 728 24.83 -15.89 25.71
N GLN A 729 25.37 -16.73 24.85
CA GLN A 729 25.07 -16.74 23.44
C GLN A 729 24.35 -18.04 23.10
N ILE A 730 23.25 -17.94 22.37
CA ILE A 730 22.50 -19.08 21.87
C ILE A 730 22.40 -19.01 20.35
N THR A 731 22.35 -20.17 19.70
CA THR A 731 22.33 -20.24 18.23
C THR A 731 21.62 -21.53 17.82
N PRO A 732 20.55 -21.47 17.00
CA PRO A 732 19.84 -20.25 16.58
C PRO A 732 19.12 -19.58 17.75
N ASN A 733 18.73 -18.31 17.60
CA ASN A 733 17.91 -17.58 18.59
C ASN A 733 16.39 -17.70 18.33
N LEU A 734 16.02 -18.48 17.31
CA LEU A 734 14.67 -18.86 16.93
C LEU A 734 14.66 -20.36 16.71
N GLY A 735 13.62 -21.06 17.14
CA GLY A 735 13.48 -22.49 16.83
C GLY A 735 12.08 -23.02 17.11
N ARG A 736 11.86 -24.26 16.70
CA ARG A 736 10.57 -24.95 16.81
C ARG A 736 10.65 -26.07 17.84
N ARG A 737 9.58 -26.24 18.61
CA ARG A 737 9.52 -27.25 19.70
C ARG A 737 9.72 -28.65 19.16
N GLY A 738 10.62 -29.41 19.79
CA GLY A 738 10.92 -30.80 19.41
C GLY A 738 11.65 -30.97 18.07
N GLN A 739 11.98 -29.87 17.37
CA GLN A 739 12.59 -29.91 16.05
C GLN A 739 13.96 -29.21 16.05
N THR A 740 14.09 -28.03 16.65
CA THR A 740 15.33 -27.24 16.55
C THR A 740 16.31 -27.54 17.70
N GLY A 741 17.57 -27.81 17.35
CA GLY A 741 18.71 -27.84 18.28
C GLY A 741 19.29 -26.45 18.52
N ILE A 742 19.70 -26.16 19.76
CA ILE A 742 20.26 -24.90 20.21
C ILE A 742 21.67 -25.14 20.78
N ALA A 743 22.68 -24.56 20.15
CA ALA A 743 24.03 -24.43 20.70
C ALA A 743 24.09 -23.23 21.67
N VAL A 744 24.82 -23.39 22.76
CA VAL A 744 24.94 -22.38 23.83
C VAL A 744 26.41 -22.18 24.19
N THR A 745 26.88 -20.93 24.11
CA THR A 745 28.23 -20.53 24.52
C THR A 745 28.15 -19.46 25.60
N GLY A 746 28.77 -19.71 26.74
CA GLY A 746 28.89 -18.79 27.86
C GLY A 746 30.30 -18.20 27.95
N ILE A 747 30.41 -16.91 28.27
CA ILE A 747 31.69 -16.21 28.47
C ILE A 747 31.62 -15.30 29.69
N ASN A 748 32.79 -14.91 30.22
CA ASN A 748 32.94 -14.07 31.42
C ASN A 748 32.35 -14.70 32.71
N PHE A 749 32.20 -16.02 32.78
CA PHE A 749 31.88 -16.73 34.03
C PHE A 749 33.08 -16.78 34.97
N THR A 750 32.90 -17.28 36.20
CA THR A 750 34.02 -17.49 37.12
C THR A 750 35.03 -18.45 36.49
N PRO A 751 36.33 -18.12 36.39
CA PRO A 751 37.33 -19.03 35.84
C PRO A 751 37.40 -20.38 36.57
N SER A 752 37.57 -21.48 35.84
CA SER A 752 37.72 -22.86 36.36
C SER A 752 36.61 -23.31 37.32
N LYS A 753 35.39 -22.82 37.14
CA LYS A 753 34.25 -23.07 38.02
C LYS A 753 33.47 -24.29 37.55
N SER A 754 33.33 -25.28 38.42
CA SER A 754 32.44 -26.43 38.23
C SER A 754 31.03 -26.19 38.77
N GLY A 755 30.05 -26.95 38.26
CA GLY A 755 28.67 -26.95 38.76
C GLY A 755 27.74 -25.96 38.06
N ILE A 756 28.09 -25.52 36.85
CA ILE A 756 27.30 -24.58 36.06
C ILE A 756 26.06 -25.30 35.49
N VAL A 757 24.90 -24.64 35.53
CA VAL A 757 23.60 -25.20 35.09
C VAL A 757 23.03 -24.37 33.93
N LEU A 758 22.55 -25.05 32.90
CA LEU A 758 21.86 -24.47 31.73
C LEU A 758 20.36 -24.78 31.79
N ARG A 759 19.53 -23.76 31.62
CA ARG A 759 18.05 -23.87 31.61
C ARG A 759 17.43 -23.24 30.37
N CYS A 760 16.30 -23.78 29.93
CA CYS A 760 15.43 -23.21 28.90
C CYS A 760 13.98 -23.22 29.40
N ASP A 761 13.29 -22.06 29.36
CA ASP A 761 11.92 -21.89 29.92
C ASP A 761 11.80 -22.46 31.36
N GLY A 762 12.85 -22.29 32.17
CA GLY A 762 12.94 -22.77 33.56
C GLY A 762 13.32 -24.26 33.72
N GLN A 763 13.26 -25.07 32.67
CA GLN A 763 13.64 -26.49 32.70
C GLN A 763 15.16 -26.67 32.57
N VAL A 764 15.75 -27.64 33.27
CA VAL A 764 17.19 -27.93 33.20
C VAL A 764 17.52 -28.70 31.93
N MET A 765 18.34 -28.12 31.06
CA MET A 765 18.78 -28.72 29.80
C MET A 765 20.12 -29.45 29.97
N ALA A 766 21.05 -28.86 30.75
CA ALA A 766 22.34 -29.45 31.09
C ALA A 766 22.77 -29.02 32.51
N SER A 767 23.56 -29.86 33.19
CA SER A 767 24.06 -29.60 34.54
C SER A 767 25.52 -30.05 34.68
N ASN A 768 26.21 -29.58 35.72
CA ASN A 768 27.63 -29.87 36.01
C ASN A 768 28.59 -29.42 34.90
N LEU A 769 28.26 -28.36 34.17
CA LEU A 769 29.18 -27.73 33.23
C LEU A 769 30.36 -27.09 33.99
N ILE A 770 31.52 -27.01 33.34
CA ILE A 770 32.77 -26.47 33.89
C ILE A 770 33.26 -25.35 32.97
N SER A 771 33.62 -24.20 33.52
CA SER A 771 34.27 -23.12 32.76
C SER A 771 35.80 -23.31 32.67
N ASP A 772 36.41 -22.80 31.60
CA ASP A 772 37.87 -22.80 31.42
C ASP A 772 38.58 -21.71 32.28
N GLU A 773 39.91 -21.60 32.17
CA GLU A 773 40.73 -20.57 32.86
C GLU A 773 40.40 -19.12 32.43
N ALA A 774 39.70 -18.92 31.30
CA ALA A 774 39.21 -17.63 30.83
C ALA A 774 37.73 -17.38 31.22
N GLY A 775 37.06 -18.33 31.86
CA GLY A 775 35.65 -18.24 32.22
C GLY A 775 34.68 -18.51 31.04
N ARG A 776 35.09 -19.29 30.05
CA ARG A 776 34.28 -19.71 28.88
C ARG A 776 33.64 -21.09 29.13
N VAL A 777 32.42 -21.31 28.62
CA VAL A 777 31.62 -22.54 28.78
C VAL A 777 30.91 -22.85 27.45
N SER A 778 30.79 -24.12 27.06
CA SER A 778 30.01 -24.54 25.89
C SER A 778 29.04 -25.68 26.21
N ALA A 779 27.84 -25.63 25.64
CA ALA A 779 26.79 -26.64 25.79
C ALA A 779 25.85 -26.63 24.57
N SER A 780 24.95 -27.62 24.46
CA SER A 780 23.88 -27.66 23.45
C SER A 780 22.67 -28.44 23.96
N PHE A 781 21.48 -28.15 23.45
CA PHE A 781 20.23 -28.88 23.77
C PHE A 781 19.20 -28.77 22.65
N THR A 782 18.23 -29.68 22.57
CA THR A 782 17.07 -29.57 21.66
C THR A 782 15.90 -28.91 22.37
N ILE A 783 15.16 -28.00 21.70
CA ILE A 783 14.00 -27.35 22.32
C ILE A 783 12.99 -28.42 22.78
N PRO A 784 12.62 -28.45 24.07
CA PRO A 784 11.65 -29.42 24.58
C PRO A 784 10.30 -29.34 23.84
N THR A 785 9.68 -30.49 23.55
CA THR A 785 8.35 -30.56 22.90
C THR A 785 7.26 -29.85 23.70
N ASN A 786 7.41 -29.79 25.03
CA ASN A 786 6.49 -29.13 25.96
C ASN A 786 6.88 -27.68 26.32
N ALA A 787 7.89 -27.10 25.66
CA ALA A 787 8.21 -25.69 25.84
C ALA A 787 7.00 -24.82 25.42
N ARG A 788 6.87 -23.58 25.91
CA ARG A 788 5.75 -22.71 25.49
C ARG A 788 6.18 -21.78 24.34
N ASN A 789 5.25 -21.43 23.44
CA ASN A 789 5.51 -20.56 22.29
C ASN A 789 5.78 -19.09 22.67
N GLY A 790 6.51 -18.39 21.80
CA GLY A 790 6.95 -17.01 21.96
C GLY A 790 8.35 -16.89 22.56
N ASN A 791 8.71 -15.69 22.98
CA ASN A 791 10.05 -15.41 23.53
C ASN A 791 10.24 -16.10 24.88
N ARG A 792 11.28 -16.92 24.98
CA ARG A 792 11.68 -17.66 26.18
C ARG A 792 13.11 -17.36 26.56
N ILE A 793 13.42 -17.59 27.83
CA ILE A 793 14.74 -17.31 28.36
C ILE A 793 15.52 -18.62 28.42
N VAL A 794 16.70 -18.59 27.81
CA VAL A 794 17.78 -19.53 28.08
C VAL A 794 18.68 -18.88 29.12
N GLU A 795 18.96 -19.57 30.21
CA GLU A 795 19.76 -19.06 31.34
C GLU A 795 20.89 -20.02 31.68
N MET A 796 22.09 -19.47 31.91
CA MET A 796 23.24 -20.20 32.44
C MET A 796 23.74 -19.50 33.70
N ALA A 797 23.99 -20.26 34.77
CA ALA A 797 24.44 -19.72 36.06
C ALA A 797 25.52 -20.58 36.72
N ASP A 798 26.53 -19.93 37.31
CA ASP A 798 27.64 -20.58 38.03
C ASP A 798 27.53 -20.47 39.57
N GLY A 799 26.44 -19.84 40.05
CA GLY A 799 26.16 -19.56 41.45
C GLY A 799 26.60 -18.16 41.93
N VAL A 800 27.46 -17.48 41.18
CA VAL A 800 27.91 -16.09 41.44
C VAL A 800 27.44 -15.16 40.32
N TYR A 801 27.61 -15.58 39.07
CA TYR A 801 27.18 -14.90 37.87
C TYR A 801 26.10 -15.69 37.13
N SER A 802 25.14 -14.98 36.56
CA SER A 802 24.13 -15.53 35.66
C SER A 802 24.06 -14.73 34.37
N ALA A 803 23.79 -15.43 33.27
CA ALA A 803 23.64 -14.84 31.95
C ALA A 803 22.40 -15.40 31.27
N ARG A 804 21.71 -14.54 30.51
CA ARG A 804 20.42 -14.85 29.87
C ARG A 804 20.44 -14.49 28.39
N ALA A 805 19.80 -15.31 27.58
CA ALA A 805 19.55 -15.05 26.16
C ALA A 805 18.08 -15.32 25.83
N SER A 806 17.50 -14.54 24.91
CA SER A 806 16.14 -14.76 24.43
C SER A 806 16.13 -15.75 23.27
N LEU A 807 15.33 -16.80 23.38
CA LEU A 807 15.03 -17.80 22.37
C LEU A 807 13.56 -17.64 21.97
N GLN A 808 13.27 -17.32 20.72
CA GLN A 808 11.91 -17.36 20.21
C GLN A 808 11.53 -18.80 19.88
N ILE A 809 10.49 -19.31 20.53
CA ILE A 809 10.00 -20.67 20.33
C ILE A 809 8.71 -20.62 19.53
N ASN A 810 8.68 -21.32 18.39
CA ASN A 810 7.49 -21.44 17.55
C ASN A 810 6.91 -22.85 17.61
N ASP A 811 5.70 -22.97 17.07
CA ASP A 811 5.10 -24.27 16.82
C ASP A 811 5.96 -25.13 15.89
N PRO A 812 5.90 -26.46 16.03
CA PRO A 812 6.47 -27.38 15.06
C PRO A 812 6.02 -27.01 13.65
N LEU A 813 6.92 -27.11 12.67
CA LEU A 813 6.59 -26.82 11.28
C LEU A 813 5.55 -27.84 10.80
N VAL A 814 4.31 -27.39 10.61
CA VAL A 814 3.36 -28.02 9.72
C VAL A 814 3.66 -27.46 8.35
N ILE A 815 4.19 -28.29 7.45
CA ILE A 815 4.69 -27.81 6.17
C ILE A 815 3.57 -27.19 5.36
N THR A 816 3.78 -25.93 5.07
CA THR A 816 3.22 -25.13 4.01
C THR A 816 4.29 -25.00 2.93
N ARG A 817 4.08 -25.59 1.76
CA ARG A 817 4.97 -25.42 0.60
C ARG A 817 4.95 -23.92 0.24
N ILE A 818 6.11 -23.27 0.16
CA ILE A 818 6.24 -22.05 -0.64
C ILE A 818 6.13 -22.54 -2.08
N GLU A 819 4.90 -22.68 -2.56
CA GLU A 819 4.66 -23.08 -3.94
C GLU A 819 4.58 -21.85 -4.82
N ARG A 820 5.57 -21.78 -5.70
CA ARG A 820 5.87 -20.76 -6.70
C ARG A 820 4.66 -20.46 -7.60
N ILE A 821 3.97 -19.35 -7.34
CA ILE A 821 3.19 -18.66 -8.38
C ILE A 821 4.19 -18.10 -9.39
N ILE A 822 3.84 -18.16 -10.68
CA ILE A 822 4.67 -17.80 -11.83
C ILE A 822 5.12 -16.32 -11.73
N GLU A 823 6.26 -16.10 -11.07
CA GLU A 823 7.18 -14.99 -11.25
C GLU A 823 8.53 -15.43 -10.70
N ASN A 824 9.59 -15.32 -11.50
CA ASN A 824 10.96 -15.70 -11.10
C ASN A 824 11.53 -14.69 -10.08
N ARG A 825 11.00 -14.69 -8.85
CA ARG A 825 11.64 -14.00 -7.73
C ARG A 825 11.41 -14.71 -6.41
N ILE A 826 12.44 -15.45 -5.99
CA ILE A 826 12.56 -15.98 -4.64
C ILE A 826 12.68 -14.78 -3.69
N ILE A 827 11.65 -14.51 -2.87
CA ILE A 827 11.76 -13.55 -1.76
C ILE A 827 12.07 -14.38 -0.51
N ARG A 828 13.34 -14.69 -0.30
CA ARG A 828 13.83 -15.06 1.03
C ARG A 828 13.90 -13.78 1.84
N VAL A 829 13.38 -13.80 3.08
CA VAL A 829 13.71 -12.77 4.06
C VAL A 829 15.18 -13.01 4.43
N PRO A 830 16.13 -12.14 4.03
CA PRO A 830 17.52 -12.39 4.31
C PRO A 830 17.75 -12.14 5.80
N VAL A 831 17.88 -13.20 6.60
CA VAL A 831 18.23 -13.07 8.01
C VAL A 831 19.75 -12.95 8.14
N VAL A 832 20.34 -11.94 7.47
CA VAL A 832 21.78 -11.63 7.53
C VAL A 832 22.24 -11.52 8.98
N GLN A 833 21.38 -10.95 9.83
CA GLN A 833 21.63 -10.68 11.25
C GLN A 833 21.71 -11.94 12.15
N VAL A 834 21.21 -13.10 11.69
CA VAL A 834 21.30 -14.36 12.46
C VAL A 834 22.59 -15.12 12.17
N VAL A 835 23.11 -15.00 10.94
CA VAL A 835 24.37 -15.66 10.55
C VAL A 835 25.58 -14.80 10.91
N TRP A 836 25.55 -13.51 10.55
CA TRP A 836 26.57 -12.54 10.94
C TRP A 836 26.10 -11.82 12.20
N ARG A 837 26.63 -12.30 13.33
CA ARG A 837 26.14 -11.99 14.67
C ARG A 837 26.30 -10.50 15.01
N THR A 838 25.24 -9.87 15.52
CA THR A 838 25.28 -8.54 16.14
C THR A 838 24.59 -8.56 17.51
N GLN A 839 25.19 -7.95 18.52
CA GLN A 839 24.61 -7.85 19.87
C GLN A 839 24.64 -6.42 20.39
N THR A 840 23.54 -5.92 20.96
CA THR A 840 23.51 -4.60 21.60
C THR A 840 23.67 -4.72 23.11
N ILE A 841 24.70 -4.09 23.67
CA ILE A 841 24.98 -4.06 25.12
C ILE A 841 24.89 -2.60 25.61
N PHE A 842 24.15 -2.36 26.70
CA PHE A 842 23.93 -1.03 27.29
C PHE A 842 24.60 -0.87 28.66
N VAL A 843 25.90 -1.18 28.77
CA VAL A 843 26.64 -0.93 30.03
C VAL A 843 27.88 -0.09 29.72
N PRO A 844 28.05 1.10 30.36
CA PRO A 844 29.26 1.91 30.22
C PRO A 844 30.48 1.18 30.81
N ARG A 845 31.57 1.11 30.02
CA ARG A 845 32.87 0.47 30.34
C ARG A 845 34.00 1.17 29.60
N ASP A 846 34.99 1.76 30.26
CA ASP A 846 35.89 2.70 29.55
C ASP A 846 37.01 1.98 28.83
N PRO A 847 37.06 2.02 27.50
CA PRO A 847 38.03 1.24 26.75
C PRO A 847 39.07 2.13 26.06
N LEU A 848 40.13 1.48 25.60
CA LEU A 848 40.93 1.95 24.47
C LEU A 848 40.34 1.38 23.18
N ALA A 849 40.13 2.21 22.16
CA ALA A 849 39.57 1.77 20.89
C ALA A 849 40.28 2.36 19.67
N GLN A 850 40.32 1.62 18.57
CA GLN A 850 40.83 2.10 17.27
C GLN A 850 39.76 1.87 16.22
N THR A 851 39.30 2.93 15.55
CA THR A 851 38.37 2.78 14.42
C THR A 851 39.08 2.27 13.17
N PHE A 852 38.35 1.53 12.33
CA PHE A 852 38.80 1.04 11.03
C PHE A 852 37.63 0.90 10.04
N SER A 853 37.91 0.89 8.74
CA SER A 853 36.91 0.71 7.68
C SER A 853 37.56 0.05 6.45
N PHE A 854 36.72 -0.45 5.53
CA PHE A 854 37.17 -1.03 4.26
C PHE A 854 36.37 -0.46 3.10
N THR A 855 36.96 -0.40 1.90
CA THR A 855 36.27 0.04 0.67
C THR A 855 35.50 -1.08 -0.03
N GLN A 856 35.70 -2.32 0.40
CA GLN A 856 35.05 -3.54 -0.10
C GLN A 856 34.59 -4.40 1.07
N ASN A 857 33.63 -5.30 0.86
CA ASN A 857 33.22 -6.26 1.88
C ASN A 857 34.41 -7.17 2.25
N GLN A 858 34.57 -7.48 3.53
CA GLN A 858 35.68 -8.29 4.02
C GLN A 858 35.21 -9.21 5.13
N VAL A 859 35.69 -10.45 5.15
CA VAL A 859 35.51 -11.34 6.30
C VAL A 859 36.76 -11.31 7.18
N ILE A 860 36.63 -10.69 8.35
CA ILE A 860 37.70 -10.52 9.34
C ILE A 860 37.76 -11.74 10.25
N SER A 861 38.93 -12.35 10.33
CA SER A 861 39.17 -13.60 11.07
C SER A 861 39.87 -13.38 12.41
N SER A 862 40.83 -12.45 12.43
CA SER A 862 41.65 -12.20 13.61
C SER A 862 42.22 -10.79 13.66
N ILE A 863 42.64 -10.39 14.85
CA ILE A 863 43.34 -9.13 15.10
C ILE A 863 44.66 -9.44 15.77
N GLY A 864 45.73 -8.81 15.31
CA GLY A 864 47.03 -8.81 15.95
C GLY A 864 47.20 -7.59 16.83
N LEU A 865 47.48 -7.78 18.11
CA LEU A 865 47.79 -6.69 19.05
C LEU A 865 49.14 -6.92 19.72
N GLN A 866 49.83 -5.83 20.04
CA GLN A 866 51.15 -5.86 20.70
C GLN A 866 51.02 -5.40 22.15
N PHE A 867 50.97 -6.36 23.09
CA PHE A 867 50.95 -6.09 24.52
C PHE A 867 52.36 -5.90 25.07
N THR A 868 52.56 -4.92 25.94
CA THR A 868 53.83 -4.70 26.66
C THR A 868 53.76 -5.12 28.12
N ALA A 869 52.56 -5.21 28.69
CA ALA A 869 52.30 -5.72 30.03
C ALA A 869 50.98 -6.49 30.10
N ARG A 870 50.90 -7.50 30.98
CA ARG A 870 49.70 -8.30 31.27
C ARG A 870 49.49 -8.48 32.77
N ASP A 871 48.24 -8.64 33.17
CA ASP A 871 47.89 -9.03 34.55
C ASP A 871 48.21 -10.52 34.81
N PRO A 872 48.55 -10.95 36.04
CA PRO A 872 48.81 -12.36 36.33
C PRO A 872 47.55 -13.26 36.37
N SER A 873 46.35 -12.70 36.55
CA SER A 873 45.13 -13.50 36.80
C SER A 873 43.86 -12.99 36.15
N ILE A 874 43.79 -11.69 35.83
CA ILE A 874 42.60 -11.05 35.28
C ILE A 874 42.63 -11.11 33.74
N PRO A 875 41.59 -11.63 33.06
CA PRO A 875 41.55 -11.68 31.60
C PRO A 875 41.36 -10.29 30.95
N VAL A 876 41.62 -10.20 29.65
CA VAL A 876 41.33 -9.04 28.79
C VAL A 876 40.37 -9.45 27.68
N THR A 877 39.39 -8.60 27.38
CA THR A 877 38.39 -8.87 26.34
C THR A 877 38.61 -7.92 25.16
N VAL A 878 38.66 -8.49 23.96
CA VAL A 878 38.76 -7.75 22.70
C VAL A 878 37.42 -7.85 21.98
N GLN A 879 36.85 -6.72 21.61
CA GLN A 879 35.58 -6.63 20.88
C GLN A 879 35.75 -5.88 19.57
N ILE A 880 34.95 -6.23 18.57
CA ILE A 880 34.67 -5.40 17.41
C ILE A 880 33.31 -4.76 17.60
N ARG A 881 33.26 -3.43 17.53
CA ARG A 881 32.04 -2.65 17.70
C ARG A 881 31.68 -1.85 16.45
N GLY A 882 30.39 -1.56 16.31
CA GLY A 882 29.90 -0.59 15.34
C GLY A 882 30.32 0.82 15.71
N VAL A 883 30.36 1.71 14.71
CA VAL A 883 30.70 3.12 14.89
C VAL A 883 29.51 3.99 14.51
N THR A 884 29.17 4.96 15.35
CA THR A 884 28.18 6.00 15.09
C THR A 884 28.85 7.36 15.27
N THR A 885 28.77 8.22 14.25
CA THR A 885 29.43 9.54 14.24
C THR A 885 30.93 9.50 14.62
N GLY A 886 31.66 8.48 14.17
CA GLY A 886 33.09 8.30 14.46
C GLY A 886 33.43 7.70 15.83
N LEU A 887 32.42 7.40 16.67
CA LEU A 887 32.60 6.82 18.00
C LEU A 887 32.04 5.39 18.11
N PRO A 888 32.68 4.47 18.85
CA PRO A 888 32.15 3.13 19.09
C PRO A 888 30.79 3.16 19.77
N ASN A 889 29.83 2.42 19.23
CA ASN A 889 28.49 2.27 19.80
C ASN A 889 28.34 0.96 20.59
N GLY A 890 27.14 0.66 21.09
CA GLY A 890 26.86 -0.54 21.90
C GLY A 890 26.72 -1.83 21.10
N VAL A 891 26.83 -1.80 19.77
CA VAL A 891 26.67 -2.98 18.91
C VAL A 891 28.01 -3.71 18.79
N VAL A 892 28.08 -4.94 19.29
CA VAL A 892 29.23 -5.84 19.23
C VAL A 892 29.04 -6.86 18.09
N PHE A 893 30.03 -6.99 17.23
CA PHE A 893 30.03 -7.87 16.07
C PHE A 893 30.89 -9.13 16.26
N ALA A 894 32.00 -9.00 17.00
CA ALA A 894 32.83 -10.12 17.40
C ALA A 894 33.43 -9.85 18.77
N GLU A 895 33.67 -10.90 19.54
CA GLU A 895 34.25 -10.82 20.86
C GLU A 895 35.16 -12.01 21.14
N LYS A 896 36.28 -11.77 21.80
CA LYS A 896 37.14 -12.81 22.37
C LYS A 896 37.67 -12.36 23.73
N VAL A 897 37.41 -13.14 24.76
CA VAL A 897 38.03 -13.01 26.08
C VAL A 897 39.35 -13.76 26.05
N LEU A 898 40.47 -13.19 26.52
CA LEU A 898 41.78 -13.82 26.58
C LEU A 898 42.25 -14.00 28.02
N ALA A 899 42.72 -15.19 28.36
CA ALA A 899 43.41 -15.45 29.61
C ALA A 899 44.84 -14.87 29.58
N PRO A 900 45.43 -14.49 30.73
CA PRO A 900 46.79 -13.99 30.80
C PRO A 900 47.85 -14.85 30.08
N ASN A 901 47.72 -16.18 30.15
CA ASN A 901 48.66 -17.11 29.52
C ASN A 901 48.56 -17.15 27.98
N GLU A 902 47.45 -16.71 27.39
CA GLU A 902 47.24 -16.61 25.93
C GLU A 902 47.92 -15.36 25.34
N ILE A 903 48.41 -14.42 26.18
CA ILE A 903 48.99 -13.14 25.74
C ILE A 903 50.52 -13.24 25.64
N SER A 904 51.05 -12.85 24.48
CA SER A 904 52.48 -12.75 24.21
C SER A 904 52.98 -11.32 24.45
N LEU A 905 54.05 -11.17 25.25
CA LEU A 905 54.70 -9.88 25.52
C LEU A 905 55.90 -9.59 24.62
N SER A 906 56.46 -10.63 23.97
CA SER A 906 57.64 -10.52 23.12
C SER A 906 57.32 -10.38 21.63
N GLY A 907 56.03 -10.36 21.26
CA GLY A 907 55.58 -10.29 19.88
C GLY A 907 54.07 -10.10 19.78
N GLU A 908 53.53 -10.33 18.58
CA GLU A 908 52.11 -10.19 18.31
C GLU A 908 51.29 -11.23 19.08
N THR A 909 50.30 -10.77 19.83
CA THR A 909 49.23 -11.62 20.33
C THR A 909 48.15 -11.67 19.27
N ARG A 910 47.97 -12.85 18.66
CA ARG A 910 46.98 -13.06 17.61
C ARG A 910 45.64 -13.48 18.20
N ILE A 911 44.69 -12.55 18.21
CA ILE A 911 43.33 -12.77 18.71
C ILE A 911 42.47 -13.31 17.57
N ARG A 912 42.29 -14.64 17.54
CA ARG A 912 41.36 -15.29 16.60
C ARG A 912 39.95 -15.27 17.18
N PHE A 913 39.00 -14.75 16.41
CA PHE A 913 37.60 -14.84 16.76
C PHE A 913 37.09 -16.25 16.50
N ASP A 914 36.21 -16.75 17.37
CA ASP A 914 35.66 -18.09 17.20
C ASP A 914 34.80 -18.15 15.94
N ASP A 915 34.01 -17.11 15.65
CA ASP A 915 33.36 -16.89 14.36
C ASP A 915 33.92 -15.62 13.70
N PRO A 916 34.33 -15.68 12.42
CA PRO A 916 34.74 -14.50 11.67
C PRO A 916 33.61 -13.47 11.58
N PHE A 917 34.01 -12.21 11.48
CA PHE A 917 33.10 -11.08 11.38
C PHE A 917 33.04 -10.55 9.95
N TYR A 918 31.83 -10.33 9.42
CA TYR A 918 31.60 -9.75 8.11
C TYR A 918 31.53 -8.23 8.17
N ALA A 919 32.56 -7.58 7.65
CA ALA A 919 32.68 -6.14 7.54
C ALA A 919 32.15 -5.67 6.18
N GLU A 920 31.17 -4.79 6.19
CA GLU A 920 30.60 -4.20 4.98
C GLU A 920 31.49 -3.07 4.42
N ALA A 921 31.50 -2.94 3.10
CA ALA A 921 32.16 -1.85 2.40
C ALA A 921 31.62 -0.48 2.87
N ASN A 922 32.54 0.47 3.10
CA ASN A 922 32.27 1.84 3.52
C ASN A 922 31.58 1.98 4.89
N THR A 923 31.56 0.91 5.69
CA THR A 923 31.09 0.95 7.08
C THR A 923 32.28 1.03 8.04
N SER A 924 32.16 1.88 9.06
CA SER A 924 33.19 2.03 10.10
C SER A 924 32.93 1.10 11.28
N TYR A 925 34.00 0.47 11.75
CA TYR A 925 34.04 -0.42 12.90
C TYR A 925 35.12 0.04 13.87
N ALA A 926 35.14 -0.50 15.08
CA ALA A 926 36.17 -0.20 16.07
C ALA A 926 36.62 -1.46 16.80
N VAL A 927 37.95 -1.64 16.93
CA VAL A 927 38.53 -2.60 17.87
C VAL A 927 38.50 -1.96 19.25
N VAL A 928 37.90 -2.62 20.23
CA VAL A 928 37.72 -2.11 21.60
C VAL A 928 38.34 -3.08 22.60
N LEU A 929 39.22 -2.58 23.47
CA LEU A 929 39.92 -3.38 24.48
C LEU A 929 39.35 -3.12 25.89
N LEU A 930 38.98 -4.18 26.59
CA LEU A 930 38.26 -4.11 27.87
C LEU A 930 38.94 -4.97 28.94
N THR A 931 39.16 -4.41 30.12
CA THR A 931 39.66 -5.17 31.29
C THR A 931 39.40 -4.40 32.59
N ASN A 932 39.18 -5.13 33.68
CA ASN A 932 39.11 -4.57 35.04
C ASN A 932 40.48 -4.49 35.74
N SER A 933 41.58 -4.78 35.04
CA SER A 933 42.94 -4.62 35.55
C SER A 933 43.60 -3.35 35.03
N THR A 934 44.35 -2.66 35.88
CA THR A 934 45.19 -1.51 35.54
C THR A 934 46.58 -1.90 35.02
N ASN A 935 46.88 -3.21 34.95
CA ASN A 935 48.21 -3.73 34.61
C ASN A 935 48.43 -3.96 33.11
N TYR A 936 47.39 -3.91 32.29
CA TYR A 936 47.50 -4.14 30.86
C TYR A 936 47.98 -2.92 30.09
N LYS A 937 48.98 -3.10 29.22
CA LYS A 937 49.49 -2.05 28.34
C LYS A 937 49.66 -2.56 26.91
N VAL A 938 49.40 -1.68 25.94
CA VAL A 938 49.54 -1.94 24.49
C VAL A 938 50.38 -0.87 23.81
N ARG A 939 51.00 -1.21 22.68
CA ARG A 939 51.81 -0.27 21.90
C ARG A 939 50.98 0.67 21.06
N THR A 940 51.38 1.94 20.99
CA THR A 940 50.79 2.96 20.11
C THR A 940 51.87 3.73 19.36
N ALA A 941 51.54 4.16 18.14
CA ALA A 941 52.39 4.97 17.27
C ALA A 941 51.89 6.42 17.29
N THR A 942 52.73 7.37 17.69
CA THR A 942 52.36 8.79 17.79
C THR A 942 53.19 9.66 16.87
N LEU A 943 52.53 10.55 16.12
CA LEU A 943 53.16 11.46 15.17
C LEU A 943 54.22 12.35 15.85
N GLY A 944 55.39 12.50 15.22
CA GLY A 944 56.51 13.31 15.71
C GLY A 944 57.37 12.66 16.79
N LYS A 945 57.07 11.42 17.20
CA LYS A 945 57.89 10.64 18.13
C LYS A 945 58.84 9.69 17.38
N MET A 946 59.88 9.24 18.07
CA MET A 946 60.80 8.23 17.54
C MET A 946 60.11 6.86 17.55
N GLY A 947 59.79 6.34 16.37
CA GLY A 947 59.30 4.99 16.17
C GLY A 947 60.42 3.97 15.99
N ARG A 948 60.06 2.73 15.65
CA ARG A 948 60.98 1.62 15.39
C ARG A 948 61.87 1.86 14.17
N TRP A 949 61.37 2.59 13.17
CA TRP A 949 62.02 2.77 11.87
C TRP A 949 62.50 4.20 11.60
N GLY A 950 62.43 5.08 12.60
CA GLY A 950 62.72 6.51 12.46
C GLY A 950 61.65 7.36 13.14
N ILE A 951 61.70 8.68 12.94
CA ILE A 951 60.63 9.57 13.41
C ILE A 951 59.35 9.26 12.62
N ILE A 952 58.23 9.08 13.33
CA ILE A 952 56.91 8.84 12.72
C ILE A 952 56.43 10.17 12.13
N THR A 953 56.52 10.31 10.80
CA THR A 953 56.15 11.53 10.07
C THR A 953 54.78 11.48 9.41
N ARG A 954 54.14 10.30 9.38
CA ARG A 954 52.77 10.09 8.90
C ARG A 954 52.12 8.91 9.62
N GLN A 955 50.80 8.92 9.71
CA GLN A 955 50.04 7.72 10.07
C GLN A 955 50.12 6.71 8.92
N THR A 956 50.39 5.44 9.24
CA THR A 956 50.42 4.36 8.23
C THR A 956 49.00 3.88 7.92
N TYR A 957 48.08 4.07 8.87
CA TYR A 957 46.69 3.74 8.75
C TYR A 957 45.85 5.03 8.66
N MET A 958 45.38 5.38 7.46
CA MET A 958 44.64 6.64 7.23
C MET A 958 43.14 6.53 7.58
N GLU A 959 42.60 5.31 7.60
CA GLU A 959 41.17 5.03 7.69
C GLU A 959 40.73 4.76 9.14
N GLY A 960 41.03 5.66 10.08
CA GLY A 960 40.56 5.55 11.46
C GLY A 960 41.35 6.38 12.48
N VAL A 961 40.85 6.45 13.71
CA VAL A 961 41.38 7.26 14.81
C VAL A 961 41.42 6.44 16.10
N LEU A 962 42.49 6.58 16.87
CA LEU A 962 42.60 6.03 18.23
C LEU A 962 41.74 6.85 19.19
N LEU A 963 41.01 6.18 20.07
CA LEU A 963 40.04 6.75 20.98
C LEU A 963 40.30 6.26 22.40
N GLU A 964 40.28 7.17 23.36
CA GLU A 964 40.34 6.87 24.79
C GLU A 964 39.05 7.37 25.45
N SER A 965 38.54 6.61 26.43
CA SER A 965 37.35 6.99 27.18
C SER A 965 37.56 6.82 28.68
N SER A 966 36.73 7.53 29.45
CA SER A 966 36.56 7.37 30.91
C SER A 966 35.10 7.10 31.33
N ASN A 967 34.22 6.74 30.40
CA ASN A 967 32.86 6.23 30.67
C ASN A 967 32.28 5.34 29.54
N ALA A 968 33.03 5.08 28.45
CA ALA A 968 32.56 4.51 27.18
C ALA A 968 31.46 5.29 26.43
N GLU A 969 31.02 6.41 26.97
CA GLU A 969 29.99 7.28 26.39
C GLU A 969 30.63 8.52 25.78
N THR A 970 31.61 9.08 26.48
CA THR A 970 32.42 10.21 26.06
C THR A 970 33.79 9.69 25.64
N TRP A 971 34.10 9.86 24.37
CA TRP A 971 35.35 9.43 23.77
C TRP A 971 36.20 10.63 23.40
N THR A 972 37.50 10.57 23.68
CA THR A 972 38.49 11.57 23.30
C THR A 972 39.26 11.06 22.07
N PRO A 973 39.10 11.71 20.89
CA PRO A 973 39.86 11.37 19.69
C PRO A 973 41.33 11.77 19.79
N LEU A 974 42.23 10.80 19.62
CA LEU A 974 43.67 10.98 19.53
C LEU A 974 44.11 10.97 18.07
N ASN A 975 43.79 12.04 17.35
CA ASN A 975 44.00 12.15 15.89
C ASN A 975 45.46 11.96 15.43
N GLY A 976 46.45 12.12 16.32
CA GLY A 976 47.87 11.96 16.02
C GLY A 976 48.46 10.64 16.49
N SER A 977 47.65 9.65 16.89
CA SER A 977 48.12 8.35 17.37
C SER A 977 47.31 7.20 16.80
N ASP A 978 47.97 6.08 16.53
CA ASP A 978 47.36 4.84 16.08
C ASP A 978 47.70 3.68 17.03
N LEU A 979 46.78 2.74 17.19
CA LEU A 979 47.08 1.45 17.82
C LEU A 979 48.02 0.63 16.93
N ALA A 980 49.07 0.04 17.53
CA ALA A 980 49.93 -0.91 16.82
C ALA A 980 49.18 -2.24 16.63
N MET A 981 48.49 -2.37 15.50
CA MET A 981 47.60 -3.49 15.21
C MET A 981 47.75 -4.05 13.80
N LYS A 982 47.34 -5.31 13.64
CA LYS A 982 47.08 -5.93 12.34
C LYS A 982 45.64 -6.43 12.29
N ILE A 983 44.97 -6.24 11.16
CA ILE A 983 43.66 -6.84 10.90
C ILE A 983 43.83 -7.89 9.82
N TYR A 984 43.39 -9.11 10.11
CA TYR A 984 43.45 -10.24 9.19
C TYR A 984 42.07 -10.54 8.63
N GLY A 985 42.01 -10.84 7.33
CA GLY A 985 40.81 -11.32 6.68
C GLY A 985 41.09 -12.42 5.67
N TYR A 986 40.04 -13.04 5.15
CA TYR A 986 40.17 -14.17 4.24
C TYR A 986 40.16 -13.78 2.77
N ASN A 987 40.99 -14.49 1.99
CA ASN A 987 40.84 -14.61 0.55
C ASN A 987 40.34 -16.03 0.24
N PHE A 988 39.10 -16.14 -0.18
CA PHE A 988 38.36 -17.38 -0.42
C PHE A 988 38.63 -17.94 -1.82
N GLN A 989 38.58 -19.27 -1.92
CA GLN A 989 38.49 -19.98 -3.19
C GLN A 989 37.08 -19.81 -3.77
N SER A 990 36.93 -20.06 -5.08
CA SER A 990 35.65 -19.88 -5.77
C SER A 990 34.59 -20.92 -5.40
N GLU A 991 34.99 -22.08 -4.88
CA GLU A 991 34.10 -23.21 -4.56
C GLU A 991 34.51 -23.91 -3.27
N GLY A 992 33.53 -24.48 -2.57
CA GLY A 992 33.72 -25.28 -1.36
C GLY A 992 32.51 -26.17 -1.12
N MET A 993 32.66 -27.17 -0.25
CA MET A 993 31.59 -28.11 0.03
C MET A 993 31.59 -28.52 1.50
N ILE A 994 30.40 -28.59 2.09
CA ILE A 994 30.19 -29.18 3.41
C ILE A 994 29.38 -30.45 3.21
N ARG A 995 29.95 -31.57 3.66
CA ARG A 995 29.28 -32.87 3.69
C ARG A 995 28.84 -33.16 5.10
N PHE A 996 27.63 -33.66 5.27
CA PHE A 996 27.15 -34.15 6.56
C PHE A 996 27.29 -35.67 6.65
N GLN A 997 27.39 -36.15 7.89
CA GLN A 997 27.35 -37.57 8.20
C GLN A 997 26.02 -38.17 7.71
N PRO A 998 26.03 -39.39 7.14
CA PRO A 998 24.81 -40.01 6.67
C PRO A 998 23.90 -40.33 7.87
N ILE A 999 22.61 -40.02 7.73
CA ILE A 999 21.59 -40.48 8.67
C ILE A 999 21.21 -41.90 8.28
N THR A 1000 21.21 -42.81 9.25
CA THR A 1000 20.87 -44.23 9.07
C THR A 1000 19.97 -44.72 10.20
N GLY A 1001 19.21 -45.78 9.95
CA GLY A 1001 18.38 -46.43 10.99
C GLY A 1001 16.99 -45.84 11.17
N VAL A 1002 16.62 -44.85 10.33
CA VAL A 1002 15.28 -44.26 10.24
C VAL A 1002 14.87 -44.23 8.77
N GLN A 1003 13.57 -44.42 8.51
CA GLN A 1003 13.00 -44.36 7.17
C GLN A 1003 12.32 -43.02 6.93
N PHE A 1004 12.54 -42.44 5.74
CA PHE A 1004 11.92 -41.20 5.32
C PHE A 1004 11.16 -41.40 4.00
N SER A 1005 9.94 -40.90 3.94
CA SER A 1005 9.18 -40.69 2.69
C SER A 1005 9.40 -39.28 2.14
N ASP A 1006 9.56 -38.31 3.03
CA ASP A 1006 9.70 -36.90 2.69
C ASP A 1006 10.76 -36.27 3.61
N ILE A 1007 11.49 -35.27 3.13
CA ILE A 1007 12.51 -34.58 3.90
C ILE A 1007 12.41 -33.07 3.71
N ASN A 1008 12.78 -32.33 4.74
CA ASN A 1008 12.93 -30.88 4.72
C ASN A 1008 14.20 -30.54 5.51
N LEU A 1009 14.84 -29.44 5.14
CA LEU A 1009 16.03 -28.94 5.80
C LEU A 1009 15.75 -27.57 6.43
N ASP A 1010 15.96 -27.47 7.74
CA ASP A 1010 15.95 -26.22 8.50
C ASP A 1010 17.40 -25.76 8.65
N GLU A 1011 17.74 -24.60 8.07
CA GLU A 1011 19.12 -24.10 8.04
C GLU A 1011 19.18 -22.57 8.13
N TYR A 1012 20.32 -22.05 8.58
CA TYR A 1012 20.58 -20.62 8.70
C TYR A 1012 21.83 -20.26 7.89
N SER A 1013 21.61 -19.61 6.74
CA SER A 1013 22.67 -19.17 5.84
C SER A 1013 22.54 -17.70 5.43
N ALA A 1014 23.69 -17.09 5.11
CA ALA A 1014 23.79 -15.78 4.49
C ALA A 1014 24.43 -15.96 3.10
N ILE A 1015 23.78 -15.38 2.08
CA ILE A 1015 24.20 -15.47 0.68
C ILE A 1015 24.41 -14.03 0.16
N PRO A 1016 25.58 -13.41 0.41
CA PRO A 1016 25.92 -12.10 -0.14
C PRO A 1016 25.85 -12.06 -1.68
N GLN A 1017 25.74 -10.87 -2.26
CA GLN A 1017 25.66 -10.69 -3.70
C GLN A 1017 26.89 -11.28 -4.40
N GLY A 1018 26.67 -12.13 -5.41
CA GLY A 1018 27.77 -12.78 -6.15
C GLY A 1018 28.27 -14.08 -5.51
N THR A 1019 27.61 -14.56 -4.45
CA THR A 1019 27.81 -15.88 -3.85
C THR A 1019 26.61 -16.80 -4.10
N GLY A 1020 26.80 -18.11 -3.96
CA GLY A 1020 25.77 -19.12 -4.20
C GLY A 1020 25.87 -20.29 -3.23
N LEU A 1021 24.73 -20.92 -2.96
CA LEU A 1021 24.59 -22.01 -2.01
C LEU A 1021 23.56 -23.02 -2.54
N ASP A 1022 24.04 -24.20 -2.91
CA ASP A 1022 23.23 -25.29 -3.46
C ASP A 1022 23.18 -26.47 -2.50
N TRP A 1023 21.99 -26.77 -1.97
CA TRP A 1023 21.76 -27.93 -1.10
C TRP A 1023 21.40 -29.17 -1.93
N GLU A 1024 21.98 -30.29 -1.55
CA GLU A 1024 21.77 -31.56 -2.24
C GLU A 1024 21.65 -32.71 -1.24
N TYR A 1025 20.82 -33.68 -1.60
CA TYR A 1025 20.68 -34.93 -0.86
C TYR A 1025 21.02 -36.13 -1.73
N SER A 1026 21.37 -37.22 -1.07
CA SER A 1026 21.64 -38.51 -1.69
C SER A 1026 21.03 -39.62 -0.85
N THR A 1027 20.34 -40.55 -1.51
CA THR A 1027 19.76 -41.75 -0.88
C THR A 1027 20.57 -43.02 -1.17
N ASP A 1028 21.55 -42.94 -2.07
CA ASP A 1028 22.38 -44.08 -2.52
C ASP A 1028 23.81 -44.05 -1.96
N GLY A 1029 24.11 -43.14 -1.04
CA GLY A 1029 25.41 -43.05 -0.37
C GLY A 1029 26.41 -42.12 -1.03
N GLY A 1030 25.89 -41.16 -1.79
CA GLY A 1030 26.64 -40.12 -2.46
C GLY A 1030 27.06 -40.48 -3.87
N VAL A 1031 26.39 -41.45 -4.52
CA VAL A 1031 26.63 -41.78 -5.93
C VAL A 1031 25.83 -40.81 -6.82
N THR A 1032 24.53 -40.64 -6.54
CA THR A 1032 23.70 -39.57 -7.12
C THR A 1032 23.35 -38.52 -6.08
N TRP A 1033 23.22 -37.27 -6.53
CA TRP A 1033 22.88 -36.12 -5.71
C TRP A 1033 21.76 -35.34 -6.39
N ASP A 1034 20.66 -35.21 -5.69
CA ASP A 1034 19.48 -34.47 -6.13
C ASP A 1034 19.42 -33.14 -5.38
N ALA A 1035 19.01 -32.08 -6.08
CA ALA A 1035 18.87 -30.76 -5.47
C ALA A 1035 17.72 -30.75 -4.46
N MET A 1036 17.89 -30.01 -3.38
CA MET A 1036 16.82 -29.72 -2.43
C MET A 1036 16.84 -28.24 -2.06
N VAL A 1037 15.68 -27.72 -1.69
CA VAL A 1037 15.53 -26.34 -1.24
C VAL A 1037 15.23 -26.35 0.26
N PRO A 1038 16.05 -25.69 1.10
CA PRO A 1038 15.74 -25.56 2.52
C PRO A 1038 14.38 -24.91 2.77
N ALA A 1039 13.73 -25.30 3.86
CA ALA A 1039 12.37 -24.95 4.24
C ALA A 1039 11.26 -25.47 3.30
N GLU A 1040 11.60 -26.11 2.18
CA GLU A 1040 10.64 -26.81 1.32
C GLU A 1040 10.67 -28.32 1.55
N GLU A 1041 9.50 -28.97 1.41
CA GLU A 1041 9.40 -30.43 1.52
C GLU A 1041 9.77 -31.07 0.19
N GLU A 1042 10.76 -31.94 0.25
CA GLU A 1042 11.20 -32.76 -0.86
C GLU A 1042 10.67 -34.18 -0.67
N ARG A 1043 9.79 -34.61 -1.57
CA ARG A 1043 9.27 -35.97 -1.59
C ARG A 1043 10.28 -36.91 -2.19
N LEU A 1044 10.67 -37.94 -1.45
CA LEU A 1044 11.69 -38.87 -1.91
C LEU A 1044 11.10 -39.85 -2.95
N PRO A 1045 11.87 -40.21 -3.98
CA PRO A 1045 11.42 -41.15 -5.01
C PRO A 1045 11.21 -42.57 -4.45
N ASN A 1046 11.96 -42.93 -3.41
CA ASN A 1046 11.89 -44.21 -2.71
C ASN A 1046 12.03 -43.99 -1.20
N LEU A 1047 11.59 -44.95 -0.38
CA LEU A 1047 11.77 -44.90 1.06
C LEU A 1047 13.27 -44.94 1.39
N ALA A 1048 13.80 -43.81 1.84
CA ALA A 1048 15.22 -43.72 2.17
C ALA A 1048 15.45 -44.23 3.59
N THR A 1049 16.22 -45.31 3.72
CA THR A 1049 16.76 -45.82 5.00
C THR A 1049 18.11 -45.19 5.35
N ARG A 1050 18.69 -44.50 4.37
CA ARG A 1050 19.92 -43.72 4.48
C ARG A 1050 19.76 -42.44 3.67
N VAL A 1051 19.98 -41.30 4.31
CA VAL A 1051 20.00 -39.99 3.65
C VAL A 1051 21.32 -39.31 3.99
N GLN A 1052 21.98 -38.80 2.97
CA GLN A 1052 23.18 -37.99 3.13
C GLN A 1052 22.96 -36.63 2.51
N ILE A 1053 23.31 -35.58 3.25
CA ILE A 1053 23.14 -34.19 2.82
C ILE A 1053 24.51 -33.59 2.55
N ARG A 1054 24.60 -32.73 1.55
CA ARG A 1054 25.73 -31.83 1.35
C ARG A 1054 25.24 -30.47 0.88
N VAL A 1055 26.11 -29.49 1.00
CA VAL A 1055 25.92 -28.16 0.44
C VAL A 1055 27.16 -27.75 -0.33
N ARG A 1056 26.96 -27.21 -1.54
CA ARG A 1056 27.99 -26.61 -2.37
C ARG A 1056 27.95 -25.09 -2.22
N LEU A 1057 29.08 -24.54 -1.83
CA LEU A 1057 29.30 -23.10 -1.66
C LEU A 1057 30.02 -22.60 -2.91
N SER A 1058 29.60 -21.45 -3.43
CA SER A 1058 30.28 -20.78 -4.54
C SER A 1058 30.40 -19.28 -4.31
N SER A 1059 31.45 -18.67 -4.86
CA SER A 1059 31.65 -17.22 -4.88
C SER A 1059 32.35 -16.79 -6.16
N SER A 1060 31.86 -15.69 -6.73
CA SER A 1060 32.50 -14.98 -7.83
C SER A 1060 33.54 -13.95 -7.36
N LEU A 1061 33.65 -13.73 -6.05
CA LEU A 1061 34.52 -12.72 -5.44
C LEU A 1061 35.50 -13.38 -4.45
N PRO A 1062 36.79 -13.01 -4.47
CA PRO A 1062 37.79 -13.57 -3.55
C PRO A 1062 37.65 -13.10 -2.09
N ASN A 1063 37.02 -11.96 -1.85
CA ASN A 1063 36.89 -11.33 -0.53
C ASN A 1063 35.53 -11.56 0.15
N ASP A 1064 34.65 -12.34 -0.49
CA ASP A 1064 33.28 -12.59 -0.03
C ASP A 1064 32.95 -14.09 -0.10
N THR A 1065 32.04 -14.54 0.75
CA THR A 1065 31.68 -15.97 0.90
C THR A 1065 30.22 -16.11 1.33
N PRO A 1066 29.52 -17.15 0.86
CA PRO A 1066 28.33 -17.59 1.55
C PRO A 1066 28.74 -18.13 2.93
N ALA A 1067 27.91 -17.90 3.93
CA ALA A 1067 28.16 -18.34 5.29
C ALA A 1067 27.01 -19.22 5.78
N ILE A 1068 27.33 -20.37 6.36
CA ILE A 1068 26.35 -21.33 6.87
C ILE A 1068 26.65 -21.59 8.33
N ASN A 1069 25.64 -21.55 9.16
CA ASN A 1069 25.77 -22.02 10.52
C ASN A 1069 25.59 -23.54 10.56
N PHE A 1070 26.69 -24.27 10.38
CA PHE A 1070 26.66 -25.73 10.20
C PHE A 1070 26.23 -26.50 11.45
N ARG A 1071 26.27 -25.86 12.63
CA ARG A 1071 25.82 -26.49 13.89
C ARG A 1071 24.30 -26.55 13.99
N ASP A 1072 23.62 -25.74 13.20
CA ASP A 1072 22.17 -25.52 13.29
C ASP A 1072 21.46 -25.96 12.00
N VAL A 1073 22.07 -26.90 11.27
CA VAL A 1073 21.45 -27.54 10.11
C VAL A 1073 20.71 -28.78 10.61
N ASN A 1074 19.39 -28.74 10.51
CA ASN A 1074 18.53 -29.79 11.03
C ASN A 1074 17.72 -30.41 9.89
N LEU A 1075 17.87 -31.73 9.71
CA LEU A 1075 17.03 -32.48 8.79
C LEU A 1075 15.75 -32.88 9.51
N VAL A 1076 14.63 -32.47 8.96
CA VAL A 1076 13.30 -32.91 9.38
C VAL A 1076 12.80 -33.90 8.33
N GLY A 1077 12.88 -35.19 8.65
CA GLY A 1077 12.31 -36.23 7.84
C GLY A 1077 10.91 -36.61 8.32
N TYR A 1078 10.06 -37.04 7.39
CA TYR A 1078 8.74 -37.56 7.70
C TYR A 1078 8.62 -38.99 7.18
N LEU A 1079 7.90 -39.81 7.92
CA LEU A 1079 7.40 -41.09 7.45
C LEU A 1079 5.88 -41.05 7.47
N ASN A 1080 5.27 -41.02 6.29
CA ASN A 1080 3.82 -41.12 6.17
C ASN A 1080 3.33 -42.46 6.75
N LYS A 1081 2.29 -42.41 7.57
CA LYS A 1081 1.63 -43.62 8.07
C LYS A 1081 0.96 -44.35 6.91
N THR A 1082 0.91 -45.67 7.00
CA THR A 1082 0.24 -46.53 6.02
C THR A 1082 -1.27 -46.51 6.17
N THR A 1083 -1.78 -46.04 7.30
CA THR A 1083 -3.20 -45.93 7.62
C THR A 1083 -3.47 -44.56 8.22
N GLY A 1084 -4.68 -44.05 8.00
CA GLY A 1084 -5.14 -42.84 8.67
C GLY A 1084 -6.66 -42.75 8.67
N ALA A 1085 -7.20 -41.96 9.60
CA ALA A 1085 -8.63 -41.78 9.75
C ALA A 1085 -8.96 -40.28 9.89
N TYR A 1086 -9.69 -39.75 8.92
CA TYR A 1086 -10.25 -38.40 8.97
C TYR A 1086 -11.66 -38.47 9.54
N LEU A 1087 -11.98 -37.61 10.51
CA LEU A 1087 -13.30 -37.47 11.13
C LEU A 1087 -13.75 -36.00 11.12
N THR A 1088 -14.99 -35.78 10.67
CA THR A 1088 -15.63 -34.48 10.76
C THR A 1088 -16.03 -34.14 12.20
N ARG A 1089 -16.23 -32.85 12.47
CA ARG A 1089 -16.98 -32.42 13.66
C ARG A 1089 -18.42 -32.94 13.62
N GLU A 1090 -19.00 -33.07 14.82
CA GLU A 1090 -20.40 -33.41 14.97
C GLU A 1090 -21.29 -32.27 14.50
N ASN A 1091 -22.24 -32.59 13.64
CA ASN A 1091 -23.31 -31.68 13.26
C ASN A 1091 -24.64 -32.18 13.84
N GLU A 1092 -25.21 -31.43 14.78
CA GLU A 1092 -26.47 -31.78 15.43
C GLU A 1092 -27.65 -31.05 14.77
N LEU A 1093 -28.61 -31.82 14.27
CA LEU A 1093 -29.82 -31.32 13.60
C LEU A 1093 -31.04 -31.40 14.51
N THR A 1094 -32.07 -30.62 14.18
CA THR A 1094 -33.36 -30.63 14.90
C THR A 1094 -34.26 -31.81 14.52
N GLN A 1095 -33.96 -32.52 13.43
CA GLN A 1095 -34.73 -33.66 12.92
C GLN A 1095 -33.80 -34.86 12.65
N GLY A 1096 -34.35 -36.07 12.75
CA GLY A 1096 -33.61 -37.29 12.43
C GLY A 1096 -33.26 -37.41 10.95
N VAL A 1097 -32.12 -38.02 10.65
CA VAL A 1097 -31.57 -38.19 9.30
C VAL A 1097 -31.75 -39.63 8.86
N GLU A 1098 -32.44 -39.84 7.74
CA GLU A 1098 -32.70 -41.17 7.19
C GLU A 1098 -31.61 -41.57 6.18
N SER A 1099 -31.08 -40.60 5.44
CA SER A 1099 -30.04 -40.86 4.45
C SER A 1099 -29.10 -39.68 4.25
N THR A 1100 -27.92 -39.96 3.71
CA THR A 1100 -26.94 -38.95 3.34
C THR A 1100 -26.29 -39.27 2.00
N LYS A 1101 -25.96 -38.22 1.24
CA LYS A 1101 -25.13 -38.28 0.04
C LYS A 1101 -23.91 -37.39 0.21
N ALA A 1102 -22.71 -37.93 0.06
CA ALA A 1102 -21.45 -37.19 0.10
C ALA A 1102 -20.82 -37.13 -1.31
N TYR A 1103 -20.44 -35.92 -1.72
CA TYR A 1103 -19.70 -35.57 -2.91
C TYR A 1103 -18.28 -35.27 -2.47
N VAL A 1104 -17.36 -36.17 -2.82
CA VAL A 1104 -16.00 -36.11 -2.31
C VAL A 1104 -15.03 -36.14 -3.47
N GLN A 1105 -14.17 -35.13 -3.57
CA GLN A 1105 -13.08 -35.14 -4.54
C GLN A 1105 -11.89 -35.86 -3.92
N MET A 1106 -11.50 -36.97 -4.55
CA MET A 1106 -10.48 -37.86 -4.03
C MET A 1106 -9.49 -38.24 -5.12
N GLN A 1107 -8.25 -38.44 -4.71
CA GLN A 1107 -7.26 -39.14 -5.49
C GLN A 1107 -6.96 -40.45 -4.79
N ILE A 1108 -7.22 -41.56 -5.49
CA ILE A 1108 -6.98 -42.91 -4.99
C ILE A 1108 -5.97 -43.58 -5.93
N PRO A 1109 -4.66 -43.40 -5.71
CA PRO A 1109 -3.64 -44.03 -6.53
C PRO A 1109 -3.73 -45.57 -6.45
N SER A 1110 -3.21 -46.25 -7.47
CA SER A 1110 -3.16 -47.72 -7.50
C SER A 1110 -2.47 -48.28 -6.25
N GLY A 1111 -3.05 -49.31 -5.64
CA GLY A 1111 -2.53 -49.93 -4.41
C GLY A 1111 -2.93 -49.23 -3.11
N THR A 1112 -3.81 -48.22 -3.15
CA THR A 1112 -4.38 -47.55 -1.98
C THR A 1112 -5.88 -47.81 -1.88
N THR A 1113 -6.44 -47.68 -0.68
CA THR A 1113 -7.88 -47.76 -0.43
C THR A 1113 -8.34 -46.57 0.40
N LEU A 1114 -9.52 -46.06 0.07
CA LEU A 1114 -10.19 -45.03 0.86
C LEU A 1114 -11.66 -45.41 0.99
N GLN A 1115 -12.12 -45.62 2.22
CA GLN A 1115 -13.50 -46.01 2.51
C GLN A 1115 -14.16 -44.97 3.41
N TRP A 1116 -15.34 -44.51 2.99
CA TRP A 1116 -16.15 -43.58 3.77
C TRP A 1116 -17.18 -44.31 4.63
N PHE A 1117 -17.40 -43.78 5.81
CA PHE A 1117 -18.43 -44.16 6.76
C PHE A 1117 -19.21 -42.91 7.17
N ALA A 1118 -20.49 -43.08 7.45
CA ALA A 1118 -21.35 -42.06 8.03
C ALA A 1118 -21.93 -42.58 9.35
N SER A 1119 -22.23 -41.66 10.26
CA SER A 1119 -22.91 -41.92 11.54
C SER A 1119 -23.99 -40.86 11.72
N ASN A 1120 -25.13 -41.22 12.30
CA ASN A 1120 -26.18 -40.28 12.72
C ASN A 1120 -26.44 -40.29 14.24
N ASP A 1121 -25.58 -40.96 15.01
CA ASP A 1121 -25.61 -41.10 16.48
C ASP A 1121 -24.39 -40.46 17.17
N GLY A 1122 -23.69 -39.55 16.49
CA GLY A 1122 -22.54 -38.84 17.03
C GLY A 1122 -21.23 -39.64 17.01
N GLY A 1123 -21.15 -40.71 16.20
CA GLY A 1123 -19.96 -41.55 16.06
C GLY A 1123 -19.92 -42.77 16.99
N LEU A 1124 -21.07 -43.16 17.59
CA LEU A 1124 -21.17 -44.40 18.38
C LEU A 1124 -21.24 -45.63 17.46
N THR A 1125 -21.91 -45.49 16.31
CA THR A 1125 -21.95 -46.52 15.26
C THR A 1125 -21.51 -45.94 13.91
N TRP A 1126 -20.67 -46.68 13.20
CA TRP A 1126 -20.15 -46.30 11.89
C TRP A 1126 -20.74 -47.19 10.79
N GLU A 1127 -21.42 -46.56 9.84
CA GLU A 1127 -22.10 -47.24 8.74
C GLU A 1127 -21.41 -46.95 7.39
N ALA A 1128 -20.94 -47.99 6.69
CA ALA A 1128 -20.15 -47.83 5.45
C ALA A 1128 -20.96 -47.22 4.29
N MET A 1129 -20.41 -46.23 3.60
CA MET A 1129 -21.04 -45.61 2.43
C MET A 1129 -20.76 -46.40 1.14
N THR A 1130 -21.68 -46.36 0.18
CA THR A 1130 -21.52 -47.01 -1.13
C THR A 1130 -21.32 -45.99 -2.25
N ILE A 1131 -20.47 -46.30 -3.22
CA ILE A 1131 -20.25 -45.44 -4.40
C ILE A 1131 -21.45 -45.59 -5.34
N GLN A 1132 -22.09 -44.46 -5.66
CA GLN A 1132 -23.16 -44.36 -6.63
C GLN A 1132 -22.66 -43.95 -8.02
N ASP A 1133 -21.77 -42.96 -8.10
CA ASP A 1133 -21.28 -42.39 -9.37
C ASP A 1133 -19.87 -41.78 -9.21
N THR A 1134 -19.15 -41.60 -10.32
CA THR A 1134 -17.81 -41.00 -10.37
C THR A 1134 -17.65 -40.06 -11.57
N ARG A 1135 -17.04 -38.88 -11.35
CA ARG A 1135 -16.79 -37.87 -12.37
C ARG A 1135 -15.34 -37.36 -12.30
N PRO A 1136 -14.51 -37.52 -13.35
CA PRO A 1136 -13.17 -36.94 -13.37
C PRO A 1136 -13.25 -35.40 -13.41
N ILE A 1137 -12.42 -34.73 -12.61
CA ILE A 1137 -12.31 -33.26 -12.60
C ILE A 1137 -11.08 -32.84 -13.40
N ASP A 1138 -9.92 -33.40 -13.07
CA ASP A 1138 -8.64 -33.20 -13.75
C ASP A 1138 -7.78 -34.48 -13.71
N GLU A 1139 -6.49 -34.36 -14.04
CA GLU A 1139 -5.55 -35.50 -14.06
C GLU A 1139 -5.29 -36.11 -12.67
N ASN A 1140 -5.54 -35.37 -11.58
CA ASN A 1140 -5.22 -35.77 -10.21
C ASN A 1140 -6.47 -36.11 -9.39
N TRP A 1141 -7.61 -35.46 -9.65
CA TRP A 1141 -8.80 -35.50 -8.81
C TRP A 1141 -10.01 -36.08 -9.53
N THR A 1142 -10.67 -37.03 -8.88
CA THR A 1142 -11.94 -37.59 -9.31
C THR A 1142 -12.97 -37.34 -8.22
N GLU A 1143 -14.14 -36.83 -8.60
CA GLU A 1143 -15.28 -36.66 -7.70
C GLU A 1143 -16.06 -37.96 -7.61
N TYR A 1144 -16.35 -38.42 -6.39
CA TYR A 1144 -17.16 -39.60 -6.12
C TYR A 1144 -18.45 -39.16 -5.41
N THR A 1145 -19.58 -39.70 -5.87
CA THR A 1145 -20.85 -39.59 -5.15
C THR A 1145 -21.05 -40.84 -4.33
N LEU A 1146 -21.04 -40.69 -3.00
CA LEU A 1146 -21.20 -41.74 -2.01
C LEU A 1146 -22.57 -41.60 -1.34
N VAL A 1147 -23.25 -42.71 -1.09
CA VAL A 1147 -24.59 -42.70 -0.47
C VAL A 1147 -24.69 -43.66 0.70
N ARG A 1148 -25.53 -43.31 1.67
CA ARG A 1148 -25.93 -44.19 2.77
C ARG A 1148 -27.36 -43.93 3.20
N THR A 1149 -28.12 -45.01 3.41
CA THR A 1149 -29.37 -45.00 4.17
C THR A 1149 -29.07 -45.61 5.53
N PHE A 1150 -29.40 -44.89 6.60
CA PHE A 1150 -29.12 -45.30 7.98
C PHE A 1150 -30.09 -46.39 8.43
N THR A 1151 -29.63 -47.26 9.32
CA THR A 1151 -30.47 -48.33 9.88
C THR A 1151 -31.48 -47.78 10.89
N ASP A 1152 -31.09 -46.76 11.65
CA ASP A 1152 -31.95 -45.94 12.50
C ASP A 1152 -32.18 -44.58 11.81
N ASN A 1153 -33.42 -44.21 11.54
CA ASN A 1153 -33.75 -42.93 10.89
C ASN A 1153 -34.03 -41.79 11.89
N THR A 1154 -33.94 -42.05 13.18
CA THR A 1154 -34.23 -41.07 14.25
C THR A 1154 -32.99 -40.30 14.72
N GLY A 1155 -31.78 -40.80 14.42
CA GLY A 1155 -30.52 -40.16 14.78
C GLY A 1155 -30.34 -38.78 14.15
N ASN A 1156 -29.93 -37.79 14.95
CA ASN A 1156 -29.81 -36.38 14.56
C ASN A 1156 -28.38 -35.81 14.68
N LYS A 1157 -27.39 -36.62 15.05
CA LYS A 1157 -25.99 -36.21 15.27
C LYS A 1157 -25.10 -36.80 14.19
N VAL A 1158 -24.86 -36.04 13.13
CA VAL A 1158 -24.17 -36.56 11.93
C VAL A 1158 -22.66 -36.36 12.00
N ARG A 1159 -21.92 -37.41 11.63
CA ARG A 1159 -20.47 -37.39 11.39
C ARG A 1159 -20.10 -38.20 10.16
N TYR A 1160 -18.99 -37.85 9.54
CA TYR A 1160 -18.36 -38.64 8.48
C TYR A 1160 -16.95 -39.06 8.90
N LYS A 1161 -16.59 -40.28 8.54
CA LYS A 1161 -15.25 -40.83 8.72
C LYS A 1161 -14.71 -41.36 7.41
N ALA A 1162 -13.48 -40.99 7.06
CA ALA A 1162 -12.75 -41.58 5.95
C ALA A 1162 -11.58 -42.39 6.48
N GLU A 1163 -11.61 -43.70 6.26
CA GLU A 1163 -10.50 -44.60 6.56
C GLU A 1163 -9.64 -44.77 5.31
N MET A 1164 -8.38 -44.39 5.44
CA MET A 1164 -7.38 -44.37 4.38
C MET A 1164 -6.35 -45.45 4.64
N THR A 1165 -5.99 -46.22 3.61
CA THR A 1165 -4.87 -47.17 3.64
C THR A 1165 -4.03 -47.01 2.39
N GLY A 1166 -2.72 -47.08 2.55
CA GLY A 1166 -1.76 -47.01 1.47
C GLY A 1166 -0.37 -47.45 1.92
N THR A 1167 0.63 -46.92 1.25
CA THR A 1167 2.05 -47.08 1.58
C THR A 1167 2.63 -45.73 1.98
N PRO A 1168 3.82 -45.68 2.62
CA PRO A 1168 4.41 -44.40 3.00
C PRO A 1168 4.73 -43.47 1.82
N LEU A 1169 4.90 -44.02 0.60
CA LEU A 1169 5.11 -43.22 -0.61
C LEU A 1169 3.83 -42.96 -1.38
N ILE A 1170 2.87 -43.87 -1.37
CA ILE A 1170 1.65 -43.80 -2.18
C ILE A 1170 0.47 -43.92 -1.22
N TYR A 1171 -0.24 -42.81 -1.01
CA TYR A 1171 -1.38 -42.71 -0.11
C TYR A 1171 -2.54 -41.99 -0.81
N PRO A 1172 -3.80 -42.26 -0.43
CA PRO A 1172 -4.94 -41.59 -0.99
C PRO A 1172 -5.06 -40.16 -0.41
N ARG A 1173 -5.66 -39.25 -1.17
CA ARG A 1173 -5.86 -37.84 -0.79
C ARG A 1173 -7.31 -37.44 -0.98
N ILE A 1174 -7.81 -36.55 -0.12
CA ILE A 1174 -9.17 -35.98 -0.20
C ILE A 1174 -9.03 -34.49 -0.37
N HIS A 1175 -9.60 -33.89 -1.42
CA HIS A 1175 -9.47 -32.46 -1.74
C HIS A 1175 -10.67 -31.63 -1.29
N SER A 1176 -11.87 -32.22 -1.29
CA SER A 1176 -13.07 -31.57 -0.76
C SER A 1176 -14.09 -32.60 -0.33
N LEU A 1177 -14.92 -32.22 0.65
CA LEU A 1177 -16.03 -33.01 1.17
C LEU A 1177 -17.28 -32.13 1.22
N GLY A 1178 -18.27 -32.44 0.40
CA GLY A 1178 -19.59 -31.82 0.47
C GLY A 1178 -20.66 -32.87 0.68
N ALA A 1179 -21.49 -32.77 1.71
CA ALA A 1179 -22.52 -33.76 1.99
C ALA A 1179 -23.89 -33.13 2.21
N THR A 1180 -24.92 -33.85 1.75
CA THR A 1180 -26.32 -33.49 1.90
C THR A 1180 -27.03 -34.52 2.77
N LEU A 1181 -27.94 -34.04 3.63
CA LEU A 1181 -28.66 -34.83 4.63
C LEU A 1181 -30.15 -34.81 4.29
N SER A 1182 -30.81 -35.98 4.33
CA SER A 1182 -32.23 -36.14 3.96
C SER A 1182 -33.01 -36.94 4.99
#